data_AF-A0A336KFJ2-F1
#
_entry.id   AF-A0A336KFJ2-F1
#
_cell.length_a   1.000
_cell.length_b   1.000
_cell.length_c   1.000
_cell.angle_alpha   90.00
_cell.angle_beta   90.00
_cell.angle_gamma   90.00
#
_symmetry.space_group_name_H-M   'P 1'
#
loop_
_entity.id
_entity.type
_entity.pdbx_description
1 polymer ?
#
loop_
_entity_poly.entity_id
_entity_poly.type
_entity_poly.pdbx_seq_one_letter_code
_entity_poly.pdbx_strand_id
1 'polypeptide(L)'
;MLLIFQSNDPAPIIILKDMTPHGYKTYEISVELEGVKVITEKVAKFHACSLILQENGTNIQNMTGTYFQPIPGKMNYCEEHIVPGVVLAIEELQTWDGCEEIVVKLKKCLETFANDLVKIHTEPQGLFHKVLNHGDIHFKNLLYRNDGTKADDVLLIDFQYSLYNNPIIDIVNLLHAVGSRKVCENHKDDVIKFYYTTLSSTLKLLKFKGELPKLEVLYQDLLRLGVLEVMMVVCYSAYFFLDWSEIDFNELMEDKDMYRPVKDVWKNNEIFKHEFFENVLRKQHCDQSITVTNITLEAALGKGENYASDIIRAKIQFKAGLENTRSAQYIVKAGMADTSMQDMLEEYDVFHREIVVYDKILPVVESLLLSIKDKTKLAPSVYSLGKSPRHFVFEDLTLSGYEKANRRQGLNYTETRIMLQQLAKFHAATAVLHTLDPESMKDHHFPNIGPDQTYFYPLFTNAMKSCAQQASKWPGCEKFADKLFKLEPYLIEKAFDIYTWNENDFNVLTHGDAWLSNALFKYDKDTKEAIDCILMDFSVGYFGSPGIDLVYLLFGSTSCDLKEREFDLLVQEYHLELISVLKKLHYKRTMPSLRDLHIEMLKKGLLGVMYSTFLIPIRLLEDVANADLTNLLGMTEESNKFRQMLFSNPGYQERMSYLLDYYDRKGILSKTQLKKK
;
A
#
# COMPACT_ATOMS: atom_id res chain seq x y z
N MET A 1 12.81 -19.96 -19.22
CA MET A 1 11.52 -19.51 -18.67
C MET A 1 11.56 -17.99 -18.65
N LEU A 2 10.49 -17.30 -19.04
CA LEU A 2 10.44 -15.83 -19.00
C LEU A 2 9.99 -15.34 -17.61
N LEU A 3 9.02 -16.03 -17.03
CA LEU A 3 8.59 -15.89 -15.65
C LEU A 3 9.74 -16.27 -14.70
N ILE A 4 10.10 -15.39 -13.77
CA ILE A 4 11.05 -15.68 -12.67
C ILE A 4 10.27 -16.03 -11.40
N PHE A 5 9.24 -15.24 -11.05
CA PHE A 5 8.51 -15.35 -9.79
C PHE A 5 7.13 -14.66 -9.95
N GLN A 6 6.04 -15.38 -9.68
CA GLN A 6 4.66 -15.01 -10.04
C GLN A 6 3.69 -15.38 -8.91
N SER A 7 2.72 -14.54 -8.60
CA SER A 7 2.23 -14.48 -7.23
C SER A 7 0.89 -13.67 -7.14
N ASN A 8 0.31 -13.46 -5.94
CA ASN A 8 -0.81 -12.50 -5.68
C ASN A 8 -0.84 -11.94 -4.22
N ASP A 9 0.30 -11.61 -3.64
CA ASP A 9 0.44 -10.99 -2.31
C ASP A 9 1.27 -9.73 -2.47
N PRO A 10 1.00 -8.61 -1.84
CA PRO A 10 -0.33 -8.25 -1.33
C PRO A 10 -1.30 -7.96 -2.48
N ALA A 11 -0.70 -7.77 -3.66
CA ALA A 11 -1.20 -7.26 -4.91
C ALA A 11 -0.28 -7.86 -6.00
N PRO A 12 -0.79 -8.20 -7.18
CA PRO A 12 0.00 -8.82 -8.24
C PRO A 12 1.21 -7.98 -8.73
N ILE A 13 2.38 -8.61 -8.81
CA ILE A 13 3.62 -8.20 -9.49
C ILE A 13 4.30 -9.44 -10.08
N ILE A 14 3.96 -9.73 -11.32
CA ILE A 14 4.69 -10.72 -12.13
C ILE A 14 6.13 -10.20 -12.36
N ILE A 15 7.15 -10.87 -11.81
CA ILE A 15 8.55 -10.59 -12.20
C ILE A 15 8.91 -11.49 -13.37
N LEU A 16 9.08 -10.85 -14.53
CA LEU A 16 9.69 -11.43 -15.70
C LEU A 16 11.21 -11.22 -15.69
N LYS A 17 11.92 -12.08 -16.41
CA LYS A 17 13.34 -11.91 -16.71
C LYS A 17 13.52 -10.76 -17.69
N ASP A 18 14.48 -9.87 -17.40
CA ASP A 18 14.95 -8.90 -18.38
C ASP A 18 15.56 -9.61 -19.61
N MET A 19 14.94 -9.38 -20.77
CA MET A 19 15.35 -9.95 -22.05
C MET A 19 16.09 -8.93 -22.93
N THR A 20 16.29 -7.69 -22.48
CA THR A 20 17.12 -6.69 -23.15
C THR A 20 18.56 -7.17 -23.39
N PRO A 21 19.24 -7.85 -22.43
CA PRO A 21 20.57 -8.45 -22.65
C PRO A 21 20.57 -9.62 -23.65
N HIS A 22 19.40 -10.11 -24.04
CA HIS A 22 19.19 -11.18 -25.01
C HIS A 22 18.70 -10.63 -26.37
N GLY A 23 18.74 -9.31 -26.55
CA GLY A 23 18.38 -8.61 -27.78
C GLY A 23 16.89 -8.28 -27.95
N TYR A 24 16.05 -8.51 -26.95
CA TYR A 24 14.60 -8.27 -27.05
C TYR A 24 14.21 -6.85 -26.61
N LYS A 25 13.30 -6.20 -27.35
CA LYS A 25 12.78 -4.83 -27.07
C LYS A 25 11.32 -4.68 -27.52
N THR A 26 10.59 -3.73 -26.93
CA THR A 26 9.31 -3.25 -27.49
C THR A 26 9.56 -2.36 -28.72
N TYR A 27 8.57 -2.30 -29.62
CA TYR A 27 8.56 -1.42 -30.79
C TYR A 27 7.13 -0.93 -31.06
N GLU A 28 6.90 0.39 -31.03
CA GLU A 28 5.59 1.01 -31.29
C GLU A 28 5.42 1.32 -32.78
N ILE A 29 5.54 0.28 -33.62
CA ILE A 29 5.37 0.36 -35.09
C ILE A 29 4.51 -0.79 -35.60
N SER A 30 3.70 -0.55 -36.62
CA SER A 30 2.98 -1.62 -37.31
C SER A 30 3.95 -2.53 -38.08
N VAL A 31 3.67 -3.82 -38.09
CA VAL A 31 4.59 -4.87 -38.55
C VAL A 31 4.18 -5.38 -39.93
N GLU A 32 5.15 -5.50 -40.84
CA GLU A 32 4.97 -6.10 -42.16
C GLU A 32 4.90 -7.65 -42.09
N LEU A 33 4.41 -8.28 -43.15
CA LEU A 33 3.99 -9.70 -43.17
C LEU A 33 4.97 -10.69 -42.52
N GLU A 34 6.28 -10.57 -42.73
CA GLU A 34 7.24 -11.54 -42.18
C GLU A 34 7.37 -11.43 -40.65
N GLY A 35 7.34 -10.22 -40.08
CA GLY A 35 7.28 -10.05 -38.62
C GLY A 35 5.93 -10.53 -38.05
N VAL A 36 4.82 -10.29 -38.76
CA VAL A 36 3.50 -10.81 -38.35
C VAL A 36 3.49 -12.34 -38.36
N LYS A 37 4.11 -13.00 -39.32
CA LYS A 37 4.28 -14.47 -39.31
C LYS A 37 5.04 -14.95 -38.07
N VAL A 38 6.11 -14.28 -37.65
CA VAL A 38 6.88 -14.67 -36.45
C VAL A 38 6.02 -14.60 -35.18
N ILE A 39 5.17 -13.59 -35.04
CA ILE A 39 4.19 -13.53 -33.93
C ILE A 39 3.12 -14.62 -34.07
N THR A 40 2.58 -14.79 -35.28
CA THR A 40 1.59 -15.83 -35.61
C THR A 40 2.12 -17.23 -35.28
N GLU A 41 3.40 -17.48 -35.52
CA GLU A 41 4.05 -18.76 -35.19
C GLU A 41 4.12 -18.98 -33.68
N LYS A 42 4.39 -17.92 -32.91
CA LYS A 42 4.42 -17.95 -31.44
C LYS A 42 3.02 -18.24 -30.85
N VAL A 43 2.01 -17.53 -31.33
CA VAL A 43 0.60 -17.68 -30.92
C VAL A 43 0.08 -19.09 -31.29
N ALA A 44 0.32 -19.55 -32.52
CA ALA A 44 -0.08 -20.89 -32.95
C ALA A 44 0.56 -22.02 -32.12
N LYS A 45 1.83 -21.85 -31.71
CA LYS A 45 2.51 -22.80 -30.81
C LYS A 45 1.97 -22.73 -29.37
N PHE A 46 1.68 -21.54 -28.86
CA PHE A 46 1.04 -21.36 -27.54
C PHE A 46 -0.33 -22.06 -27.49
N HIS A 47 -1.16 -21.82 -28.51
CA HIS A 47 -2.47 -22.46 -28.67
C HIS A 47 -2.37 -23.99 -28.79
N ALA A 48 -1.41 -24.51 -29.57
CA ALA A 48 -1.15 -25.96 -29.63
C ALA A 48 -0.77 -26.57 -28.27
N CYS A 49 0.08 -25.87 -27.50
CA CYS A 49 0.44 -26.28 -26.15
C CYS A 49 -0.76 -26.28 -25.19
N SER A 50 -1.68 -25.32 -25.30
CA SER A 50 -2.89 -25.29 -24.46
C SER A 50 -3.81 -26.50 -24.69
N LEU A 51 -3.97 -26.94 -25.94
CA LEU A 51 -4.74 -28.14 -26.29
C LEU A 51 -4.09 -29.42 -25.73
N ILE A 52 -2.76 -29.50 -25.75
CA ILE A 52 -2.00 -30.60 -25.14
C ILE A 52 -2.11 -30.59 -23.61
N LEU A 53 -2.08 -29.42 -22.96
CA LEU A 53 -2.30 -29.29 -21.51
C LEU A 53 -3.71 -29.77 -21.14
N GLN A 54 -4.73 -29.38 -21.89
CA GLN A 54 -6.12 -29.77 -21.68
C GLN A 54 -6.36 -31.28 -21.92
N GLU A 55 -5.73 -31.88 -22.94
CA GLU A 55 -5.77 -33.34 -23.17
C GLU A 55 -5.16 -34.12 -22.00
N ASN A 56 -4.07 -33.60 -21.43
CA ASN A 56 -3.39 -34.21 -20.27
C ASN A 56 -4.08 -33.88 -18.92
N GLY A 57 -5.30 -33.34 -18.94
CA GLY A 57 -6.11 -33.12 -17.74
C GLY A 57 -5.79 -31.84 -16.95
N THR A 58 -5.01 -30.91 -17.52
CA THR A 58 -4.82 -29.57 -16.92
C THR A 58 -6.13 -28.79 -17.05
N ASN A 59 -6.72 -28.35 -15.94
CA ASN A 59 -7.94 -27.56 -16.00
C ASN A 59 -7.63 -26.09 -16.36
N ILE A 60 -7.55 -25.81 -17.67
CA ILE A 60 -7.49 -24.45 -18.20
C ILE A 60 -8.88 -23.87 -18.52
N GLN A 61 -9.96 -24.68 -18.46
CA GLN A 61 -11.32 -24.23 -18.80
C GLN A 61 -11.85 -23.15 -17.86
N ASN A 62 -11.33 -23.11 -16.63
CA ASN A 62 -11.66 -22.09 -15.63
C ASN A 62 -10.89 -20.76 -15.82
N MET A 63 -10.06 -20.62 -16.87
CA MET A 63 -9.39 -19.35 -17.19
C MET A 63 -10.35 -18.45 -17.97
N THR A 64 -10.86 -17.41 -17.31
CA THR A 64 -11.92 -16.52 -17.82
C THR A 64 -11.57 -15.04 -17.65
N GLY A 65 -10.27 -14.71 -17.62
CA GLY A 65 -9.77 -13.37 -17.36
C GLY A 65 -10.16 -12.38 -18.45
N THR A 66 -11.08 -11.46 -18.16
CA THR A 66 -11.49 -10.39 -19.09
C THR A 66 -12.31 -9.32 -18.36
N TYR A 67 -12.17 -8.06 -18.75
CA TYR A 67 -13.04 -6.97 -18.28
C TYR A 67 -14.49 -7.08 -18.79
N PHE A 68 -14.76 -7.98 -19.74
CA PHE A 68 -16.12 -8.30 -20.20
C PHE A 68 -16.92 -9.19 -19.23
N GLN A 69 -16.37 -9.63 -18.08
CA GLN A 69 -17.14 -10.40 -17.10
C GLN A 69 -18.21 -9.52 -16.42
N PRO A 70 -19.52 -9.87 -16.48
CA PRO A 70 -20.57 -9.08 -15.85
C PRO A 70 -20.48 -9.17 -14.32
N ILE A 71 -20.28 -8.03 -13.67
CA ILE A 71 -20.23 -7.92 -12.20
C ILE A 71 -21.66 -7.74 -11.67
N PRO A 72 -22.17 -8.61 -10.78
CA PRO A 72 -23.53 -8.48 -10.25
C PRO A 72 -23.78 -7.11 -9.60
N GLY A 73 -24.82 -6.41 -10.07
CA GLY A 73 -25.20 -5.09 -9.57
C GLY A 73 -24.43 -3.90 -10.18
N LYS A 74 -23.51 -4.13 -11.13
CA LYS A 74 -22.90 -3.06 -11.94
C LYS A 74 -23.41 -3.09 -13.39
N MET A 75 -23.20 -1.99 -14.11
CA MET A 75 -23.41 -1.91 -15.55
C MET A 75 -22.37 -2.77 -16.31
N ASN A 76 -22.71 -3.19 -17.52
CA ASN A 76 -21.78 -3.92 -18.38
C ASN A 76 -20.64 -2.99 -18.84
N TYR A 77 -19.38 -3.40 -18.63
CA TYR A 77 -18.20 -2.62 -19.06
C TYR A 77 -18.27 -2.21 -20.54
N CYS A 78 -18.79 -3.09 -21.40
CA CYS A 78 -18.95 -2.78 -22.82
C CYS A 78 -19.98 -1.67 -23.07
N GLU A 79 -21.05 -1.60 -22.27
CA GLU A 79 -22.08 -0.54 -22.37
C GLU A 79 -21.57 0.79 -21.77
N GLU A 80 -20.77 0.73 -20.72
CA GLU A 80 -20.30 1.92 -19.98
C GLU A 80 -19.01 2.55 -20.57
N HIS A 81 -18.16 1.77 -21.25
CA HIS A 81 -16.86 2.24 -21.75
C HIS A 81 -16.67 2.12 -23.27
N ILE A 82 -17.27 1.14 -23.95
CA ILE A 82 -16.99 0.85 -25.37
C ILE A 82 -18.10 1.38 -26.28
N VAL A 83 -19.37 1.14 -25.95
CA VAL A 83 -20.53 1.64 -26.69
C VAL A 83 -20.51 3.16 -26.91
N PRO A 84 -20.14 4.02 -25.93
CA PRO A 84 -20.04 5.47 -26.16
C PRO A 84 -19.01 5.83 -27.25
N GLY A 85 -17.86 5.14 -27.27
CA GLY A 85 -16.84 5.32 -28.33
C GLY A 85 -17.34 4.90 -29.70
N VAL A 86 -18.12 3.80 -29.79
CA VAL A 86 -18.76 3.37 -31.04
C VAL A 86 -19.83 4.37 -31.50
N VAL A 87 -20.60 4.98 -30.59
CA VAL A 87 -21.55 6.05 -30.93
C VAL A 87 -20.82 7.26 -31.51
N LEU A 88 -19.79 7.77 -30.83
CA LEU A 88 -18.99 8.90 -31.31
C LEU A 88 -18.34 8.62 -32.67
N ALA A 89 -17.80 7.42 -32.88
CA ALA A 89 -17.24 7.02 -34.17
C ALA A 89 -18.30 6.89 -35.28
N ILE A 90 -19.53 6.49 -34.95
CA ILE A 90 -20.67 6.49 -35.88
C ILE A 90 -21.08 7.93 -36.24
N GLU A 91 -21.07 8.86 -35.28
CA GLU A 91 -21.37 10.28 -35.50
C GLU A 91 -20.29 10.96 -36.37
N GLU A 92 -19.01 10.67 -36.13
CA GLU A 92 -17.89 11.12 -36.97
C GLU A 92 -17.99 10.56 -38.39
N LEU A 93 -18.23 9.25 -38.54
CA LEU A 93 -18.42 8.59 -39.85
C LEU A 93 -19.64 9.10 -40.63
N GLN A 94 -20.59 9.78 -40.00
CA GLN A 94 -21.67 10.48 -40.70
C GLN A 94 -21.22 11.76 -41.41
N THR A 95 -20.01 12.27 -41.12
CA THR A 95 -19.43 13.44 -41.79
C THR A 95 -18.51 13.06 -42.95
N TRP A 96 -18.17 11.77 -43.11
CA TRP A 96 -17.23 11.27 -44.12
C TRP A 96 -17.96 10.84 -45.41
N ASP A 97 -17.60 11.46 -46.54
CA ASP A 97 -18.14 11.13 -47.86
C ASP A 97 -18.02 9.61 -48.16
N GLY A 98 -19.13 8.98 -48.57
CA GLY A 98 -19.16 7.56 -48.96
C GLY A 98 -19.24 6.54 -47.81
N CYS A 99 -19.38 6.99 -46.55
CA CYS A 99 -19.52 6.11 -45.38
C CYS A 99 -20.97 5.77 -45.01
N GLU A 100 -21.97 6.21 -45.76
CA GLU A 100 -23.39 6.12 -45.38
C GLU A 100 -23.89 4.68 -45.21
N GLU A 101 -23.48 3.76 -46.09
CA GLU A 101 -23.82 2.33 -45.96
C GLU A 101 -23.12 1.68 -44.75
N ILE A 102 -21.93 2.17 -44.39
CA ILE A 102 -21.17 1.70 -43.22
C ILE A 102 -21.84 2.20 -41.94
N VAL A 103 -22.25 3.47 -41.87
CA VAL A 103 -23.04 4.04 -40.76
C VAL A 103 -24.32 3.23 -40.51
N VAL A 104 -25.07 2.86 -41.55
CA VAL A 104 -26.29 2.04 -41.41
C VAL A 104 -25.96 0.65 -40.87
N LYS A 105 -24.88 0.02 -41.32
CA LYS A 105 -24.42 -1.29 -40.82
C LYS A 105 -23.93 -1.23 -39.38
N LEU A 106 -23.19 -0.19 -39.00
CA LEU A 106 -22.68 0.01 -37.64
C LEU A 106 -23.81 0.31 -36.65
N LYS A 107 -24.78 1.17 -37.01
CA LYS A 107 -25.97 1.43 -36.18
C LYS A 107 -26.77 0.16 -35.92
N LYS A 108 -26.92 -0.71 -36.93
CA LYS A 108 -27.56 -2.02 -36.75
C LYS A 108 -26.71 -3.00 -35.91
N CYS A 109 -25.39 -2.95 -36.04
CA CYS A 109 -24.49 -3.76 -35.20
C CYS A 109 -24.58 -3.34 -33.72
N LEU A 110 -24.70 -2.04 -33.46
CA LEU A 110 -24.81 -1.46 -32.11
C LEU A 110 -26.00 -2.00 -31.30
N GLU A 111 -27.08 -2.42 -31.97
CA GLU A 111 -28.28 -3.03 -31.33
C GLU A 111 -27.95 -4.27 -30.49
N THR A 112 -26.91 -5.03 -30.85
CA THR A 112 -26.48 -6.25 -30.13
C THR A 112 -25.03 -6.22 -29.65
N PHE A 113 -24.21 -5.29 -30.15
CA PHE A 113 -22.76 -5.18 -29.96
C PHE A 113 -22.25 -5.49 -28.54
N ALA A 114 -22.82 -4.85 -27.51
CA ALA A 114 -22.36 -5.04 -26.13
C ALA A 114 -22.70 -6.41 -25.54
N ASN A 115 -23.81 -7.01 -25.96
CA ASN A 115 -24.20 -8.36 -25.57
C ASN A 115 -23.38 -9.40 -26.33
N ASP A 116 -23.13 -9.19 -27.62
CA ASP A 116 -22.30 -10.07 -28.44
C ASP A 116 -20.84 -10.07 -27.95
N LEU A 117 -20.24 -8.91 -27.66
CA LEU A 117 -18.87 -8.83 -27.14
C LEU A 117 -18.73 -9.47 -25.76
N VAL A 118 -19.66 -9.23 -24.83
CA VAL A 118 -19.66 -9.94 -23.54
C VAL A 118 -19.78 -11.45 -23.75
N LYS A 119 -20.73 -11.90 -24.57
CA LYS A 119 -20.95 -13.31 -24.84
C LYS A 119 -19.76 -14.00 -25.51
N ILE A 120 -19.01 -13.30 -26.36
CA ILE A 120 -17.81 -13.83 -27.01
C ILE A 120 -16.66 -14.03 -26.01
N HIS A 121 -16.57 -13.23 -24.96
CA HIS A 121 -15.49 -13.30 -23.97
C HIS A 121 -15.87 -14.08 -22.70
N THR A 122 -17.15 -14.23 -22.37
CA THR A 122 -17.62 -14.95 -21.16
C THR A 122 -18.07 -16.39 -21.43
N GLU A 123 -18.59 -16.69 -22.63
CA GLU A 123 -18.97 -18.04 -23.05
C GLU A 123 -17.98 -18.60 -24.11
N PRO A 124 -17.60 -19.88 -24.08
CA PRO A 124 -16.75 -20.49 -25.12
C PRO A 124 -17.41 -20.59 -26.52
N GLN A 125 -17.28 -19.56 -27.36
CA GLN A 125 -18.00 -19.46 -28.64
C GLN A 125 -17.32 -20.16 -29.85
N GLY A 126 -18.15 -20.54 -30.82
CA GLY A 126 -17.72 -21.04 -32.13
C GLY A 126 -17.47 -22.56 -32.21
N LEU A 127 -17.24 -23.07 -33.42
CA LEU A 127 -17.02 -24.49 -33.73
C LEU A 127 -15.56 -24.94 -33.67
N PHE A 128 -14.59 -24.00 -33.71
CA PHE A 128 -13.18 -24.32 -33.64
C PHE A 128 -12.76 -24.76 -32.23
N HIS A 129 -11.65 -25.50 -32.16
CA HIS A 129 -11.07 -25.95 -30.90
C HIS A 129 -10.79 -24.76 -29.98
N LYS A 130 -11.28 -24.83 -28.74
CA LYS A 130 -11.03 -23.82 -27.70
C LYS A 130 -9.60 -23.94 -27.20
N VAL A 131 -8.94 -22.81 -27.01
CA VAL A 131 -7.53 -22.72 -26.63
C VAL A 131 -7.39 -21.70 -25.52
N LEU A 132 -6.29 -21.74 -24.77
CA LEU A 132 -5.93 -20.59 -23.94
C LEU A 132 -5.40 -19.50 -24.87
N ASN A 133 -6.18 -18.44 -25.03
CA ASN A 133 -5.80 -17.22 -25.75
C ASN A 133 -4.86 -16.37 -24.88
N HIS A 134 -4.07 -15.48 -25.50
CA HIS A 134 -3.46 -14.34 -24.82
C HIS A 134 -4.53 -13.34 -24.37
N GLY A 135 -5.54 -13.12 -25.21
CA GLY A 135 -6.68 -12.21 -25.02
C GLY A 135 -6.40 -10.77 -25.45
N ASP A 136 -5.14 -10.33 -25.34
CA ASP A 136 -4.74 -8.94 -25.53
C ASP A 136 -3.40 -8.83 -26.26
N ILE A 137 -3.41 -8.92 -27.59
CA ILE A 137 -2.21 -8.85 -28.43
C ILE A 137 -2.14 -7.47 -29.10
N HIS A 138 -1.28 -6.61 -28.57
CA HIS A 138 -0.88 -5.33 -29.17
C HIS A 138 0.61 -5.06 -28.95
N PHE A 139 1.14 -4.01 -29.58
CA PHE A 139 2.59 -3.75 -29.64
C PHE A 139 3.32 -3.56 -28.30
N LYS A 140 2.62 -3.16 -27.23
CA LYS A 140 3.22 -3.04 -25.87
C LYS A 140 3.38 -4.41 -25.19
N ASN A 141 2.55 -5.39 -25.57
CA ASN A 141 2.53 -6.75 -25.05
C ASN A 141 3.48 -7.71 -25.82
N LEU A 142 4.38 -7.16 -26.65
CA LEU A 142 5.28 -7.90 -27.53
C LEU A 142 6.73 -7.43 -27.38
N LEU A 143 7.63 -8.36 -27.05
CA LEU A 143 9.08 -8.14 -27.02
C LEU A 143 9.73 -8.82 -28.23
N TYR A 144 10.26 -8.04 -29.17
CA TYR A 144 10.88 -8.49 -30.41
C TYR A 144 12.39 -8.60 -30.28
N ARG A 145 12.99 -9.70 -30.78
CA ARG A 145 14.44 -9.82 -30.97
C ARG A 145 14.81 -9.34 -32.37
N ASN A 146 15.68 -8.33 -32.47
CA ASN A 146 15.89 -7.46 -33.64
C ASN A 146 14.75 -6.43 -33.83
N ASP A 147 14.78 -5.66 -34.92
CA ASP A 147 13.74 -4.68 -35.22
C ASP A 147 12.37 -5.35 -35.46
N GLY A 148 11.29 -4.70 -35.02
CA GLY A 148 9.94 -5.28 -35.09
C GLY A 148 9.48 -5.69 -36.50
N THR A 149 10.06 -5.14 -37.56
CA THR A 149 9.70 -5.49 -38.95
C THR A 149 10.45 -6.74 -39.46
N LYS A 150 11.53 -7.14 -38.78
CA LYS A 150 12.43 -8.26 -39.13
C LYS A 150 12.85 -9.05 -37.89
N ALA A 151 11.90 -9.28 -36.98
CA ALA A 151 12.18 -9.95 -35.73
C ALA A 151 12.55 -11.42 -35.93
N ASP A 152 13.69 -11.88 -35.38
CA ASP A 152 14.10 -13.29 -35.42
C ASP A 152 13.31 -14.16 -34.43
N ASP A 153 12.67 -13.54 -33.45
CA ASP A 153 11.78 -14.15 -32.47
C ASP A 153 10.97 -13.06 -31.77
N VAL A 154 9.82 -13.42 -31.19
CA VAL A 154 9.03 -12.55 -30.31
C VAL A 154 8.70 -13.27 -29.01
N LEU A 155 8.53 -12.53 -27.91
CA LEU A 155 7.94 -13.03 -26.68
C LEU A 155 6.63 -12.29 -26.44
N LEU A 156 5.58 -13.06 -26.20
CA LEU A 156 4.31 -12.54 -25.70
C LEU A 156 4.47 -12.25 -24.21
N ILE A 157 4.00 -11.10 -23.74
CA ILE A 157 4.00 -10.68 -22.33
C ILE A 157 2.65 -10.06 -21.96
N ASP A 158 2.37 -10.00 -20.66
CA ASP A 158 1.09 -9.54 -20.10
C ASP A 158 -0.14 -10.36 -20.53
N PHE A 159 -0.33 -11.47 -19.83
CA PHE A 159 -1.42 -12.43 -20.03
C PHE A 159 -2.66 -12.09 -19.16
N GLN A 160 -2.83 -10.84 -18.71
CA GLN A 160 -3.89 -10.46 -17.77
C GLN A 160 -5.32 -10.73 -18.27
N TYR A 161 -5.53 -10.72 -19.58
CA TYR A 161 -6.83 -11.01 -20.23
C TYR A 161 -6.89 -12.38 -20.90
N SER A 162 -6.05 -13.33 -20.48
CA SER A 162 -6.05 -14.69 -21.02
C SER A 162 -7.29 -15.49 -20.59
N LEU A 163 -7.98 -16.04 -21.60
CA LEU A 163 -9.21 -16.80 -21.46
C LEU A 163 -9.19 -18.07 -22.33
N TYR A 164 -9.86 -19.13 -21.86
CA TYR A 164 -10.03 -20.38 -22.60
C TYR A 164 -11.20 -20.27 -23.58
N ASN A 165 -10.94 -19.78 -24.79
CA ASN A 165 -11.97 -19.47 -25.76
C ASN A 165 -11.50 -19.65 -27.21
N ASN A 166 -12.07 -18.90 -28.16
CA ASN A 166 -11.80 -19.04 -29.58
C ASN A 166 -10.49 -18.32 -29.99
N PRO A 167 -9.56 -18.96 -30.73
CA PRO A 167 -8.31 -18.32 -31.17
C PRO A 167 -8.49 -17.11 -32.10
N ILE A 168 -9.70 -16.90 -32.63
CA ILE A 168 -10.02 -15.72 -33.45
C ILE A 168 -9.80 -14.40 -32.67
N ILE A 169 -9.94 -14.38 -31.34
CA ILE A 169 -9.65 -13.18 -30.51
C ILE A 169 -8.20 -12.72 -30.72
N ASP A 170 -7.24 -13.62 -30.50
CA ASP A 170 -5.80 -13.32 -30.69
C ASP A 170 -5.45 -13.03 -32.15
N ILE A 171 -6.10 -13.68 -33.12
CA ILE A 171 -5.86 -13.46 -34.55
C ILE A 171 -6.36 -12.08 -34.99
N VAL A 172 -7.54 -11.65 -34.53
CA VAL A 172 -8.09 -10.31 -34.83
C VAL A 172 -7.24 -9.23 -34.15
N ASN A 173 -6.85 -9.43 -32.89
CA ASN A 173 -5.98 -8.50 -32.17
C ASN A 173 -4.61 -8.38 -32.86
N LEU A 174 -3.97 -9.50 -33.21
CA LEU A 174 -2.71 -9.52 -33.96
C LEU A 174 -2.80 -8.80 -35.31
N LEU A 175 -3.88 -9.00 -36.07
CA LEU A 175 -4.09 -8.31 -37.33
C LEU A 175 -4.23 -6.79 -37.12
N HIS A 176 -5.18 -6.37 -36.27
CA HIS A 176 -5.59 -4.97 -36.21
C HIS A 176 -4.79 -4.07 -35.26
N ALA A 177 -4.11 -4.63 -34.24
CA ALA A 177 -3.30 -3.87 -33.28
C ALA A 177 -1.78 -4.02 -33.47
N VAL A 178 -1.35 -4.84 -34.45
CA VAL A 178 0.09 -5.06 -34.72
C VAL A 178 0.39 -5.14 -36.22
N GLY A 179 -0.44 -5.80 -37.02
CA GLY A 179 -0.27 -5.85 -38.47
C GLY A 179 -0.36 -4.46 -39.13
N SER A 180 0.48 -4.21 -40.13
CA SER A 180 0.32 -3.00 -40.96
C SER A 180 -1.00 -3.05 -41.74
N ARG A 181 -1.55 -1.88 -42.09
CA ARG A 181 -2.76 -1.77 -42.94
C ARG A 181 -2.69 -2.68 -44.18
N LYS A 182 -1.51 -2.74 -44.81
CA LYS A 182 -1.24 -3.59 -45.97
C LYS A 182 -1.36 -5.08 -45.65
N VAL A 183 -0.94 -5.53 -44.47
CA VAL A 183 -1.16 -6.91 -44.00
C VAL A 183 -2.65 -7.19 -43.82
N CYS A 184 -3.40 -6.29 -43.19
CA CYS A 184 -4.85 -6.44 -43.00
C CYS A 184 -5.61 -6.51 -44.32
N GLU A 185 -5.30 -5.64 -45.27
CA GLU A 185 -5.97 -5.56 -46.58
C GLU A 185 -5.59 -6.70 -47.53
N ASN A 186 -4.31 -7.11 -47.57
CA ASN A 186 -3.78 -7.98 -48.64
C ASN A 186 -3.31 -9.36 -48.17
N HIS A 187 -3.04 -9.54 -46.88
CA HIS A 187 -2.39 -10.75 -46.34
C HIS A 187 -3.08 -11.37 -45.11
N LYS A 188 -4.23 -10.85 -44.68
CA LYS A 188 -5.08 -11.45 -43.64
C LYS A 188 -5.29 -12.95 -43.86
N ASP A 189 -5.55 -13.32 -45.11
CA ASP A 189 -5.76 -14.69 -45.55
C ASP A 189 -4.48 -15.56 -45.46
N ASP A 190 -3.30 -14.97 -45.71
CA ASP A 190 -2.01 -15.64 -45.57
C ASP A 190 -1.66 -15.87 -44.09
N VAL A 191 -1.94 -14.89 -43.23
CA VAL A 191 -1.76 -14.99 -41.77
C VAL A 191 -2.65 -16.10 -41.18
N ILE A 192 -3.93 -16.16 -41.56
CA ILE A 192 -4.87 -17.22 -41.11
C ILE A 192 -4.39 -18.62 -41.56
N LYS A 193 -3.98 -18.77 -42.82
CA LYS A 193 -3.45 -20.04 -43.35
C LYS A 193 -2.14 -20.44 -42.67
N PHE A 194 -1.26 -19.48 -42.36
CA PHE A 194 0.00 -19.71 -41.67
C PHE A 194 -0.20 -20.09 -40.20
N TYR A 195 -1.11 -19.42 -39.48
CA TYR A 195 -1.57 -19.80 -38.14
C TYR A 195 -2.05 -21.25 -38.11
N TYR A 196 -3.00 -21.58 -38.99
CA TYR A 196 -3.59 -22.92 -39.08
C TYR A 196 -2.54 -24.00 -39.37
N THR A 197 -1.60 -23.71 -40.28
CA THR A 197 -0.54 -24.64 -40.68
C THR A 197 0.44 -24.88 -39.53
N THR A 198 0.81 -23.83 -38.79
CA THR A 198 1.68 -23.93 -37.61
C THR A 198 1.00 -24.67 -36.45
N LEU A 199 -0.26 -24.35 -36.15
CA LEU A 199 -1.06 -25.05 -35.14
C LEU A 199 -1.15 -26.55 -35.46
N SER A 200 -1.56 -26.87 -36.69
CA SER A 200 -1.78 -28.26 -37.13
C SER A 200 -0.49 -29.09 -37.20
N SER A 201 0.64 -28.47 -37.55
CA SER A 201 1.95 -29.15 -37.55
C SER A 201 2.51 -29.33 -36.14
N THR A 202 2.33 -28.33 -35.27
CA THR A 202 2.73 -28.41 -33.85
C THR A 202 1.94 -29.47 -33.09
N LEU A 203 0.62 -29.57 -33.28
CA LEU A 203 -0.21 -30.62 -32.68
C LEU A 203 0.20 -32.04 -33.11
N LYS A 204 0.56 -32.22 -34.40
CA LYS A 204 1.11 -33.49 -34.90
C LYS A 204 2.46 -33.82 -34.27
N LEU A 205 3.35 -32.84 -34.12
CA LEU A 205 4.66 -33.02 -33.50
C LEU A 205 4.56 -33.38 -32.01
N LEU A 206 3.62 -32.74 -31.29
CA LEU A 206 3.31 -33.00 -29.89
C LEU A 206 2.43 -34.26 -29.67
N LYS A 207 2.04 -34.95 -30.74
CA LYS A 207 1.24 -36.19 -30.73
C LYS A 207 -0.13 -36.06 -30.05
N PHE A 208 -0.83 -34.96 -30.34
CA PHE A 208 -2.24 -34.76 -29.97
C PHE A 208 -3.11 -35.94 -30.43
N LYS A 209 -3.99 -36.42 -29.55
CA LYS A 209 -4.89 -37.56 -29.74
C LYS A 209 -6.31 -37.14 -30.14
N GLY A 210 -6.68 -35.87 -29.94
CA GLY A 210 -7.95 -35.31 -30.38
C GLY A 210 -8.05 -35.15 -31.91
N GLU A 211 -9.23 -34.76 -32.40
CA GLU A 211 -9.39 -34.44 -33.82
C GLU A 211 -8.55 -33.20 -34.18
N LEU A 212 -7.82 -33.25 -35.30
CA LEU A 212 -7.05 -32.08 -35.73
C LEU A 212 -8.01 -30.94 -36.15
N PRO A 213 -7.72 -29.68 -35.81
CA PRO A 213 -8.52 -28.55 -36.26
C PRO A 213 -8.60 -28.47 -37.79
N LYS A 214 -9.66 -27.82 -38.31
CA LYS A 214 -9.94 -27.70 -39.76
C LYS A 214 -9.99 -26.24 -40.17
N LEU A 215 -9.33 -25.90 -41.28
CA LEU A 215 -9.23 -24.51 -41.78
C LEU A 215 -10.61 -23.91 -42.11
N GLU A 216 -11.48 -24.71 -42.72
CA GLU A 216 -12.88 -24.35 -43.00
C GLU A 216 -13.66 -23.93 -41.75
N VAL A 217 -13.38 -24.54 -40.59
CA VAL A 217 -14.04 -24.22 -39.32
C VAL A 217 -13.48 -22.92 -38.74
N LEU A 218 -12.19 -22.64 -38.92
CA LEU A 218 -11.57 -21.38 -38.50
C LEU A 218 -12.17 -20.19 -39.27
N TYR A 219 -12.38 -20.34 -40.59
CA TYR A 219 -13.06 -19.32 -41.41
C TYR A 219 -14.54 -19.16 -41.05
N GLN A 220 -15.26 -20.24 -40.70
CA GLN A 220 -16.64 -20.14 -40.22
C GLN A 220 -16.74 -19.34 -38.92
N ASP A 221 -15.80 -19.54 -37.98
CA ASP A 221 -15.78 -18.79 -36.73
C ASP A 221 -15.32 -17.34 -36.91
N LEU A 222 -14.35 -17.06 -37.79
CA LEU A 222 -13.98 -15.69 -38.18
C LEU A 222 -15.20 -14.89 -38.65
N LEU A 223 -16.04 -15.47 -39.50
CA LEU A 223 -17.26 -14.85 -40.00
C LEU A 223 -18.34 -14.67 -38.92
N ARG A 224 -18.39 -15.55 -37.92
CA ARG A 224 -19.34 -15.47 -36.79
C ARG A 224 -18.92 -14.48 -35.71
N LEU A 225 -17.62 -14.29 -35.54
CA LEU A 225 -17.02 -13.46 -34.50
C LEU A 225 -16.57 -12.09 -35.04
N GLY A 226 -16.98 -11.71 -36.26
CA GLY A 226 -16.56 -10.47 -36.93
C GLY A 226 -16.88 -9.16 -36.21
N VAL A 227 -17.72 -9.19 -35.16
CA VAL A 227 -17.91 -8.05 -34.23
C VAL A 227 -16.61 -7.68 -33.49
N LEU A 228 -15.67 -8.62 -33.31
CA LEU A 228 -14.32 -8.35 -32.82
C LEU A 228 -13.53 -7.43 -33.76
N GLU A 229 -13.69 -7.58 -35.08
CA GLU A 229 -13.04 -6.70 -36.06
C GLU A 229 -13.66 -5.29 -36.01
N VAL A 230 -14.97 -5.19 -35.81
CA VAL A 230 -15.65 -3.92 -35.55
C VAL A 230 -15.12 -3.27 -34.28
N MET A 231 -14.94 -4.03 -33.19
CA MET A 231 -14.36 -3.53 -31.94
C MET A 231 -12.95 -2.96 -32.16
N MET A 232 -12.05 -3.70 -32.81
CA MET A 232 -10.68 -3.25 -33.04
C MET A 232 -10.60 -2.06 -34.01
N VAL A 233 -11.36 -2.08 -35.11
CA VAL A 233 -11.36 -0.98 -36.09
C VAL A 233 -12.00 0.28 -35.53
N VAL A 234 -13.15 0.18 -34.85
CA VAL A 234 -13.92 1.36 -34.43
C VAL A 234 -13.45 1.92 -33.08
N CYS A 235 -13.09 1.06 -32.11
CA CYS A 235 -12.78 1.50 -30.74
C CYS A 235 -11.27 1.74 -30.56
N TYR A 236 -10.43 0.79 -31.03
CA TYR A 236 -9.00 0.80 -30.71
C TYR A 236 -8.11 1.48 -31.77
N SER A 237 -8.56 1.64 -33.02
CA SER A 237 -7.75 2.33 -34.03
C SER A 237 -7.49 3.80 -33.66
N ALA A 238 -8.48 4.50 -33.09
CA ALA A 238 -8.28 5.86 -32.57
C ALA A 238 -7.21 5.87 -31.45
N TYR A 239 -7.30 4.95 -30.49
CA TYR A 239 -6.30 4.78 -29.40
C TYR A 239 -4.87 4.56 -29.94
N PHE A 240 -4.71 3.82 -31.04
CA PHE A 240 -3.40 3.56 -31.66
C PHE A 240 -2.87 4.70 -32.56
N PHE A 241 -3.68 5.71 -32.88
CA PHE A 241 -3.27 6.89 -33.67
C PHE A 241 -3.29 8.22 -32.90
N LEU A 242 -3.69 8.22 -31.62
CA LEU A 242 -3.58 9.38 -30.73
C LEU A 242 -2.12 9.69 -30.38
N ASP A 243 -1.74 10.97 -30.44
CA ASP A 243 -0.44 11.42 -29.96
C ASP A 243 -0.47 11.58 -28.43
N TRP A 244 0.08 10.59 -27.74
CA TRP A 244 0.18 10.55 -26.27
C TRP A 244 1.10 11.62 -25.66
N SER A 245 1.76 12.47 -26.47
CA SER A 245 2.50 13.64 -25.99
C SER A 245 1.66 14.94 -25.94
N GLU A 246 0.50 14.97 -26.60
CA GLU A 246 -0.44 16.11 -26.57
C GLU A 246 -1.61 15.91 -25.58
N ILE A 247 -1.65 14.78 -24.85
CA ILE A 247 -2.76 14.38 -23.97
C ILE A 247 -2.25 14.27 -22.53
N ASP A 248 -2.81 15.05 -21.59
CA ASP A 248 -2.54 14.83 -20.17
C ASP A 248 -3.32 13.60 -19.68
N PHE A 249 -2.59 12.51 -19.44
CA PHE A 249 -3.16 11.25 -18.94
C PHE A 249 -3.82 11.40 -17.56
N ASN A 250 -3.48 12.41 -16.76
CA ASN A 250 -4.16 12.69 -15.50
C ASN A 250 -5.55 13.29 -15.76
N GLU A 251 -5.63 14.29 -16.66
CA GLU A 251 -6.88 14.96 -17.03
C GLU A 251 -7.88 13.97 -17.69
N LEU A 252 -7.37 13.01 -18.47
CA LEU A 252 -8.16 11.91 -19.04
C LEU A 252 -8.66 10.88 -17.99
N MET A 253 -8.00 10.81 -16.83
CA MET A 253 -8.30 9.84 -15.76
C MET A 253 -9.03 10.47 -14.55
N GLU A 254 -9.19 11.79 -14.47
CA GLU A 254 -9.87 12.45 -13.34
C GLU A 254 -11.37 12.13 -13.25
N ASP A 255 -12.00 11.81 -14.39
CA ASP A 255 -13.46 11.64 -14.56
C ASP A 255 -13.97 10.18 -14.38
N LYS A 256 -13.10 9.22 -14.05
CA LYS A 256 -13.51 7.89 -13.54
C LYS A 256 -12.64 7.48 -12.35
N ASP A 257 -13.26 6.91 -11.31
CA ASP A 257 -12.67 6.75 -9.97
C ASP A 257 -11.57 5.65 -9.85
N MET A 258 -10.53 5.72 -10.68
CA MET A 258 -9.37 4.83 -10.61
C MET A 258 -8.08 5.65 -10.64
N TYR A 259 -7.52 5.88 -9.43
CA TYR A 259 -6.20 6.50 -9.18
C TYR A 259 -6.12 8.05 -9.27
N ARG A 260 -6.82 8.77 -8.38
CA ARG A 260 -6.61 10.23 -8.19
C ARG A 260 -5.31 10.53 -7.44
N PRO A 261 -4.40 11.39 -7.96
CA PRO A 261 -3.23 11.86 -7.22
C PRO A 261 -3.62 12.72 -5.99
N VAL A 262 -2.97 12.46 -4.86
CA VAL A 262 -3.24 13.08 -3.53
C VAL A 262 -3.18 14.63 -3.51
N LYS A 263 -2.63 15.27 -4.54
CA LYS A 263 -2.49 16.74 -4.59
C LYS A 263 -3.78 17.50 -4.87
N ASP A 264 -4.76 16.88 -5.52
CA ASP A 264 -5.84 17.62 -6.19
C ASP A 264 -7.19 17.49 -5.47
N VAL A 265 -7.40 16.36 -4.78
CA VAL A 265 -8.50 16.14 -3.82
C VAL A 265 -8.61 17.28 -2.78
N TRP A 266 -7.47 17.83 -2.33
CA TRP A 266 -7.44 18.84 -1.27
C TRP A 266 -7.40 20.30 -1.75
N LYS A 267 -7.06 20.57 -3.03
CA LYS A 267 -7.15 21.93 -3.60
C LYS A 267 -8.60 22.38 -3.77
N ASN A 268 -9.44 21.45 -4.22
CA ASN A 268 -10.85 21.69 -4.53
C ASN A 268 -11.78 21.35 -3.35
N ASN A 269 -11.22 20.95 -2.20
CA ASN A 269 -12.01 20.53 -1.04
C ASN A 269 -12.79 21.70 -0.43
N GLU A 270 -14.08 21.50 -0.21
CA GLU A 270 -15.01 22.54 0.24
C GLU A 270 -14.70 23.13 1.62
N ILE A 271 -13.95 22.43 2.48
CA ILE A 271 -13.82 22.76 3.91
C ILE A 271 -12.62 23.67 4.21
N PHE A 272 -11.46 23.46 3.59
CA PHE A 272 -10.21 24.19 3.91
C PHE A 272 -10.11 25.58 3.24
N LYS A 273 -11.25 26.28 3.15
CA LYS A 273 -11.41 27.64 2.59
C LYS A 273 -11.00 28.74 3.58
N HIS A 274 -11.04 29.99 3.13
CA HIS A 274 -10.66 31.18 3.91
C HIS A 274 -11.35 31.24 5.28
N GLU A 275 -12.69 31.08 5.33
CA GLU A 275 -13.47 31.15 6.58
C GLU A 275 -13.00 30.15 7.65
N PHE A 276 -12.59 28.94 7.26
CA PHE A 276 -12.07 27.94 8.19
C PHE A 276 -10.78 28.42 8.87
N PHE A 277 -9.80 28.87 8.10
CA PHE A 277 -8.54 29.39 8.65
C PHE A 277 -8.70 30.76 9.33
N GLU A 278 -9.68 31.58 8.93
CA GLU A 278 -10.06 32.75 9.70
C GLU A 278 -10.54 32.35 11.10
N ASN A 279 -11.41 31.35 11.23
CA ASN A 279 -11.91 30.92 12.53
C ASN A 279 -10.79 30.29 13.40
N VAL A 280 -9.84 29.58 12.80
CA VAL A 280 -8.59 29.14 13.45
C VAL A 280 -7.78 30.33 13.99
N LEU A 281 -7.50 31.33 13.15
CA LEU A 281 -6.70 32.51 13.49
C LEU A 281 -7.40 33.42 14.51
N ARG A 282 -8.70 33.66 14.36
CA ARG A 282 -9.55 34.43 15.29
C ARG A 282 -9.52 33.81 16.69
N LYS A 283 -9.60 32.48 16.78
CA LYS A 283 -9.46 31.72 18.04
C LYS A 283 -8.04 31.81 18.61
N GLN A 284 -7.00 31.63 17.79
CA GLN A 284 -5.60 31.67 18.23
C GLN A 284 -5.14 33.04 18.73
N HIS A 285 -5.58 34.12 18.07
CA HIS A 285 -5.16 35.49 18.37
C HIS A 285 -6.16 36.28 19.23
N CYS A 286 -7.34 35.71 19.52
CA CYS A 286 -8.47 36.39 20.17
C CYS A 286 -8.93 37.67 19.44
N ASP A 287 -8.69 37.76 18.13
CA ASP A 287 -8.94 38.94 17.30
C ASP A 287 -9.94 38.60 16.18
N GLN A 288 -11.17 39.10 16.32
CA GLN A 288 -12.26 38.87 15.36
C GLN A 288 -12.08 39.65 14.04
N SER A 289 -11.20 40.66 14.00
CA SER A 289 -10.95 41.47 12.79
C SER A 289 -10.13 40.74 11.72
N ILE A 290 -9.62 39.55 12.05
CA ILE A 290 -8.78 38.78 11.12
C ILE A 290 -9.57 38.37 9.88
N THR A 291 -8.96 38.59 8.71
CA THR A 291 -9.43 38.13 7.41
C THR A 291 -8.32 37.44 6.64
N VAL A 292 -8.59 36.28 6.04
CA VAL A 292 -7.60 35.52 5.26
C VAL A 292 -7.56 36.05 3.82
N THR A 293 -6.36 36.34 3.32
CA THR A 293 -6.14 36.91 1.99
C THR A 293 -5.59 35.90 0.98
N ASN A 294 -4.91 34.85 1.44
CA ASN A 294 -4.42 33.77 0.59
C ASN A 294 -4.18 32.48 1.41
N ILE A 295 -4.35 31.33 0.77
CA ILE A 295 -4.05 29.99 1.30
C ILE A 295 -3.13 29.28 0.31
N THR A 296 -2.14 28.54 0.81
CA THR A 296 -1.36 27.61 0.01
C THR A 296 -1.24 26.29 0.77
N LEU A 297 -1.80 25.23 0.18
CA LEU A 297 -1.72 23.85 0.69
C LEU A 297 -0.65 23.09 -0.08
N GLU A 298 0.27 22.45 0.65
CA GLU A 298 1.32 21.57 0.09
C GLU A 298 1.41 20.28 0.90
N ALA A 299 1.93 19.19 0.32
CA ALA A 299 2.20 17.98 1.10
C ALA A 299 3.27 18.29 2.17
N ALA A 300 2.99 17.98 3.43
CA ALA A 300 3.91 18.28 4.53
C ALA A 300 5.14 17.35 4.53
N LEU A 301 4.94 16.11 4.08
CA LEU A 301 5.85 14.98 4.14
C LEU A 301 6.14 14.39 2.73
N GLY A 302 7.13 13.50 2.65
CA GLY A 302 7.52 12.85 1.39
C GLY A 302 6.55 11.76 0.91
N LYS A 303 6.68 11.34 -0.36
CA LYS A 303 5.97 10.15 -0.87
C LYS A 303 6.30 8.93 0.00
N GLY A 304 5.25 8.26 0.50
CA GLY A 304 5.39 7.07 1.34
C GLY A 304 5.77 7.33 2.81
N GLU A 305 5.65 8.57 3.30
CA GLU A 305 5.75 8.87 4.74
C GLU A 305 4.38 8.94 5.45
N ASN A 306 3.28 8.83 4.70
CA ASN A 306 1.90 8.83 5.21
C ASN A 306 1.31 7.42 5.10
N TYR A 307 0.88 6.81 6.21
CA TYR A 307 0.32 5.45 6.23
C TYR A 307 -1.19 5.36 6.52
N ALA A 308 -1.78 6.39 7.16
CA ALA A 308 -3.16 6.35 7.66
C ALA A 308 -3.89 7.71 7.66
N SER A 309 -3.27 8.78 7.16
CA SER A 309 -3.84 10.15 7.13
C SER A 309 -3.06 11.03 6.15
N ASP A 310 -3.73 11.99 5.53
CA ASP A 310 -3.07 13.00 4.70
C ASP A 310 -2.50 14.13 5.57
N ILE A 311 -1.18 14.30 5.52
CA ILE A 311 -0.47 15.36 6.26
C ILE A 311 -0.14 16.51 5.30
N ILE A 312 -0.88 17.61 5.43
CA ILE A 312 -0.85 18.79 4.56
C ILE A 312 -0.26 19.96 5.35
N ARG A 313 0.69 20.70 4.78
CA ARG A 313 1.16 21.97 5.35
C ARG A 313 0.34 23.11 4.75
N ALA A 314 -0.33 23.87 5.60
CA ALA A 314 -1.15 25.01 5.23
C ALA A 314 -0.42 26.31 5.55
N LYS A 315 -0.04 27.07 4.51
CA LYS A 315 0.56 28.40 4.61
C LYS A 315 -0.54 29.44 4.38
N ILE A 316 -0.80 30.27 5.38
CA ILE A 316 -1.91 31.23 5.39
C ILE A 316 -1.36 32.64 5.39
N GLN A 317 -1.89 33.52 4.54
CA GLN A 317 -1.69 34.98 4.63
C GLN A 317 -2.99 35.63 5.08
N PHE A 318 -2.90 36.57 6.01
CA PHE A 318 -4.07 37.21 6.61
C PHE A 318 -3.80 38.67 6.99
N LYS A 319 -4.85 39.46 7.16
CA LYS A 319 -4.80 40.81 7.74
C LYS A 319 -5.39 40.80 9.15
N ALA A 320 -4.80 41.57 10.05
CA ALA A 320 -5.36 41.92 11.35
C ALA A 320 -5.57 43.45 11.39
N GLY A 321 -6.82 43.92 11.48
CA GLY A 321 -7.16 45.31 11.21
C GLY A 321 -6.81 45.77 9.77
N LEU A 322 -6.74 47.08 9.56
CA LEU A 322 -6.73 47.68 8.21
C LEU A 322 -5.44 47.43 7.39
N GLU A 323 -4.26 47.42 8.03
CA GLU A 323 -2.96 47.42 7.31
C GLU A 323 -1.95 46.34 7.76
N ASN A 324 -2.21 45.58 8.83
CA ASN A 324 -1.25 44.61 9.36
C ASN A 324 -1.38 43.24 8.67
N THR A 325 -0.71 43.09 7.51
CA THR A 325 -0.62 41.81 6.79
C THR A 325 0.41 40.89 7.47
N ARG A 326 0.02 39.65 7.73
CA ARG A 326 0.78 38.62 8.45
C ARG A 326 0.71 37.27 7.73
N SER A 327 1.53 36.32 8.19
CA SER A 327 1.45 34.92 7.76
C SER A 327 1.46 33.97 8.96
N ALA A 328 0.89 32.78 8.75
CA ALA A 328 0.91 31.65 9.68
C ALA A 328 1.15 30.35 8.90
N GLN A 329 1.61 29.31 9.58
CA GLN A 329 1.83 27.98 9.01
C GLN A 329 1.36 26.91 9.98
N TYR A 330 0.60 25.94 9.46
CA TYR A 330 -0.01 24.85 10.23
C TYR A 330 0.24 23.51 9.56
N ILE A 331 0.18 22.44 10.34
CA ILE A 331 0.10 21.07 9.83
C ILE A 331 -1.34 20.58 10.00
N VAL A 332 -1.99 20.27 8.89
CA VAL A 332 -3.33 19.69 8.85
C VAL A 332 -3.20 18.19 8.67
N LYS A 333 -3.66 17.41 9.65
CA LYS A 333 -3.87 15.95 9.52
C LYS A 333 -5.32 15.73 9.13
N ALA A 334 -5.57 15.29 7.91
CA ALA A 334 -6.90 14.98 7.41
C ALA A 334 -7.10 13.46 7.29
N GLY A 335 -8.34 13.00 7.53
CA GLY A 335 -8.72 11.62 7.19
C GLY A 335 -8.55 11.37 5.69
N MET A 336 -8.05 10.18 5.33
CA MET A 336 -7.88 9.79 3.93
C MET A 336 -9.24 9.77 3.20
N ALA A 337 -9.25 10.14 1.92
CA ALA A 337 -10.45 10.14 1.09
C ALA A 337 -10.82 8.76 0.50
N ASP A 338 -10.05 7.72 0.83
CA ASP A 338 -10.31 6.32 0.47
C ASP A 338 -11.17 5.66 1.57
N THR A 339 -12.39 5.27 1.20
CA THR A 339 -13.35 4.67 2.14
C THR A 339 -12.84 3.35 2.72
N SER A 340 -12.01 2.58 2.00
CA SER A 340 -11.60 1.23 2.44
C SER A 340 -10.67 1.28 3.66
N MET A 341 -9.63 2.12 3.63
CA MET A 341 -8.77 2.37 4.78
C MET A 341 -9.50 3.20 5.86
N GLN A 342 -10.40 4.11 5.45
CA GLN A 342 -11.17 4.92 6.39
C GLN A 342 -12.10 4.06 7.26
N ASP A 343 -12.90 3.17 6.67
CA ASP A 343 -13.82 2.28 7.38
C ASP A 343 -13.05 1.39 8.37
N MET A 344 -11.88 0.88 7.98
CA MET A 344 -11.00 0.13 8.89
C MET A 344 -10.48 0.97 10.07
N LEU A 345 -10.14 2.24 9.86
CA LEU A 345 -9.71 3.14 10.94
C LEU A 345 -10.87 3.53 11.89
N GLU A 346 -12.11 3.37 11.45
CA GLU A 346 -13.31 3.50 12.29
C GLU A 346 -13.52 2.27 13.18
N GLU A 347 -13.29 1.04 12.69
CA GLU A 347 -13.40 -0.19 13.51
C GLU A 347 -12.45 -0.20 14.73
N TYR A 348 -11.29 0.45 14.62
CA TYR A 348 -10.31 0.56 15.72
C TYR A 348 -10.51 1.82 16.60
N ASP A 349 -11.44 2.70 16.21
CA ASP A 349 -11.77 4.01 16.83
C ASP A 349 -10.56 4.97 16.99
N VAL A 350 -9.55 4.80 16.14
CA VAL A 350 -8.22 5.44 16.17
C VAL A 350 -8.32 6.97 16.23
N PHE A 351 -9.20 7.53 15.41
CA PHE A 351 -9.41 8.98 15.33
C PHE A 351 -10.17 9.55 16.55
N HIS A 352 -11.03 8.76 17.20
CA HIS A 352 -11.70 9.21 18.42
C HIS A 352 -10.74 9.23 19.61
N ARG A 353 -9.89 8.21 19.75
CA ARG A 353 -8.81 8.17 20.76
C ARG A 353 -7.91 9.38 20.63
N GLU A 354 -7.39 9.64 19.44
CA GLU A 354 -6.53 10.82 19.18
C GLU A 354 -7.26 12.13 19.55
N ILE A 355 -8.54 12.28 19.19
CA ILE A 355 -9.35 13.43 19.63
C ILE A 355 -9.42 13.52 21.16
N VAL A 356 -9.70 12.43 21.88
CA VAL A 356 -9.81 12.45 23.35
C VAL A 356 -8.47 12.80 23.99
N VAL A 357 -7.35 12.33 23.43
CA VAL A 357 -6.01 12.68 23.91
C VAL A 357 -5.76 14.18 23.78
N TYR A 358 -5.98 14.78 22.60
CA TYR A 358 -5.73 16.21 22.38
C TYR A 358 -6.77 17.17 23.01
N ASP A 359 -8.06 16.81 23.01
CA ASP A 359 -9.15 17.66 23.48
C ASP A 359 -9.27 17.66 25.03
N LYS A 360 -9.00 16.51 25.67
CA LYS A 360 -9.29 16.30 27.10
C LYS A 360 -8.09 15.93 27.94
N ILE A 361 -7.24 15.00 27.49
CA ILE A 361 -6.19 14.43 28.35
C ILE A 361 -4.95 15.33 28.39
N LEU A 362 -4.40 15.71 27.23
CA LEU A 362 -3.20 16.55 27.13
C LEU A 362 -3.34 17.90 27.86
N PRO A 363 -4.45 18.66 27.75
CA PRO A 363 -4.61 19.91 28.50
C PRO A 363 -4.54 19.73 30.02
N VAL A 364 -5.04 18.61 30.55
CA VAL A 364 -4.98 18.30 31.98
C VAL A 364 -3.59 17.77 32.38
N VAL A 365 -2.95 16.98 31.53
CA VAL A 365 -1.57 16.49 31.71
C VAL A 365 -0.57 17.65 31.75
N GLU A 366 -0.62 18.58 30.79
CA GLU A 366 0.27 19.74 30.77
C GLU A 366 -0.03 20.71 31.94
N SER A 367 -1.29 20.82 32.37
CA SER A 367 -1.67 21.54 33.59
C SER A 367 -1.10 20.90 34.87
N LEU A 368 -1.13 19.57 34.97
CA LEU A 368 -0.49 18.83 36.08
C LEU A 368 1.02 19.07 36.10
N LEU A 369 1.71 18.98 34.96
CA LEU A 369 3.15 19.29 34.84
C LEU A 369 3.45 20.76 35.21
N LEU A 370 2.63 21.70 34.75
CA LEU A 370 2.77 23.12 35.09
C LEU A 370 2.59 23.39 36.59
N SER A 371 1.73 22.63 37.28
CA SER A 371 1.53 22.75 38.73
C SER A 371 2.80 22.45 39.54
N ILE A 372 3.65 21.54 39.04
CA ILE A 372 4.97 21.21 39.63
C ILE A 372 6.11 22.07 39.04
N LYS A 373 5.75 23.14 38.33
CA LYS A 373 6.63 24.10 37.61
C LYS A 373 7.41 23.50 36.44
N ASP A 374 7.05 22.31 35.99
CA ASP A 374 7.58 21.75 34.75
C ASP A 374 6.85 22.41 33.56
N LYS A 375 7.62 22.92 32.60
CA LYS A 375 7.10 23.59 31.39
C LYS A 375 7.26 22.75 30.13
N THR A 376 7.51 21.45 30.31
CA THR A 376 7.57 20.48 29.23
C THR A 376 6.29 20.54 28.40
N LYS A 377 6.46 20.81 27.10
CA LYS A 377 5.44 20.54 26.09
C LYS A 377 5.59 19.07 25.67
N LEU A 378 4.51 18.31 25.62
CA LEU A 378 4.57 16.90 25.26
C LEU A 378 4.21 16.64 23.80
N ALA A 379 3.29 17.45 23.26
CA ALA A 379 2.64 17.22 21.97
C ALA A 379 2.50 18.55 21.17
N PRO A 380 2.21 18.50 19.86
CA PRO A 380 1.92 19.69 19.08
C PRO A 380 0.65 20.40 19.58
N SER A 381 0.67 21.73 19.65
CA SER A 381 -0.53 22.51 19.96
C SER A 381 -1.58 22.38 18.85
N VAL A 382 -2.81 22.01 19.23
CA VAL A 382 -3.98 21.92 18.34
C VAL A 382 -4.78 23.23 18.37
N TYR A 383 -5.01 23.81 17.21
CA TYR A 383 -5.84 25.02 17.06
C TYR A 383 -7.29 24.68 16.67
N SER A 384 -7.49 23.68 15.80
CA SER A 384 -8.80 23.12 15.45
C SER A 384 -8.76 21.59 15.38
N LEU A 385 -9.87 20.96 15.72
CA LEU A 385 -10.14 19.54 15.53
C LEU A 385 -11.62 19.37 15.14
N GLY A 386 -11.93 18.40 14.29
CA GLY A 386 -13.30 18.19 13.82
C GLY A 386 -13.56 16.73 13.44
N LYS A 387 -14.83 16.31 13.62
CA LYS A 387 -15.29 14.93 13.35
C LYS A 387 -15.91 14.74 11.96
N SER A 388 -16.36 15.80 11.30
CA SER A 388 -16.85 15.77 9.92
C SER A 388 -16.57 17.10 9.21
N PRO A 389 -15.68 17.14 8.20
CA PRO A 389 -14.69 16.10 7.88
C PRO A 389 -13.73 15.90 9.06
N ARG A 390 -13.11 14.71 9.11
CA ARG A 390 -12.09 14.37 10.10
C ARG A 390 -10.81 15.17 9.85
N HIS A 391 -10.48 16.06 10.77
CA HIS A 391 -9.26 16.86 10.70
C HIS A 391 -8.69 17.25 12.07
N PHE A 392 -7.39 17.48 12.11
CA PHE A 392 -6.68 18.27 13.13
C PHE A 392 -5.89 19.38 12.44
N VAL A 393 -5.76 20.53 13.10
CA VAL A 393 -4.87 21.64 12.70
C VAL A 393 -3.86 21.87 13.83
N PHE A 394 -2.66 21.33 13.64
CA PHE A 394 -1.52 21.45 14.54
C PHE A 394 -0.64 22.67 14.20
N GLU A 395 0.19 23.09 15.15
CA GLU A 395 1.32 23.96 14.85
C GLU A 395 2.34 23.28 13.93
N ASP A 396 3.01 24.07 13.07
CA ASP A 396 4.18 23.56 12.33
C ASP A 396 5.45 23.70 13.17
N LEU A 397 5.80 22.63 13.87
CA LEU A 397 7.00 22.53 14.71
C LEU A 397 8.32 22.80 13.97
N THR A 398 8.35 22.67 12.62
CA THR A 398 9.56 23.02 11.84
C THR A 398 9.92 24.50 11.98
N LEU A 399 8.93 25.40 12.16
CA LEU A 399 9.17 26.82 12.46
C LEU A 399 9.88 27.04 13.80
N SER A 400 9.73 26.11 14.74
CA SER A 400 10.41 26.14 16.05
C SER A 400 11.78 25.44 16.04
N GLY A 401 12.25 24.96 14.88
CA GLY A 401 13.53 24.27 14.73
C GLY A 401 13.51 22.80 15.17
N TYR A 402 12.36 22.13 15.06
CA TYR A 402 12.24 20.68 15.24
C TYR A 402 12.31 19.95 13.90
N GLU A 403 12.97 18.78 13.88
CA GLU A 403 13.14 17.93 12.70
C GLU A 403 13.09 16.43 13.04
N LYS A 404 12.85 15.57 12.03
CA LYS A 404 12.80 14.11 12.22
C LYS A 404 14.21 13.55 12.48
N ALA A 405 14.33 12.60 13.41
CA ALA A 405 15.58 11.85 13.61
C ALA A 405 15.92 10.96 12.39
N ASN A 406 17.20 10.60 12.21
CA ASN A 406 17.63 9.75 11.10
C ASN A 406 17.13 8.31 11.28
N ARG A 407 16.02 7.97 10.60
CA ARG A 407 15.38 6.65 10.72
C ARG A 407 16.34 5.49 10.54
N ARG A 408 17.19 5.52 9.50
CA ARG A 408 18.07 4.40 9.13
C ARG A 408 19.13 4.12 10.20
N GLN A 409 19.71 5.18 10.78
CA GLN A 409 20.62 5.06 11.94
C GLN A 409 19.86 4.54 13.17
N GLY A 410 18.68 5.11 13.44
CA GLY A 410 17.94 4.91 14.68
C GLY A 410 18.47 5.83 15.79
N LEU A 411 17.69 6.01 16.85
CA LEU A 411 17.97 7.01 17.88
C LEU A 411 19.32 6.75 18.58
N ASN A 412 20.05 7.82 18.89
CA ASN A 412 21.25 7.83 19.74
C ASN A 412 20.90 7.90 21.24
N TYR A 413 21.90 7.87 22.14
CA TYR A 413 21.66 7.89 23.60
C TYR A 413 20.84 9.09 24.03
N THR A 414 21.27 10.29 23.65
CA THR A 414 20.67 11.57 24.06
C THR A 414 19.25 11.70 23.54
N GLU A 415 19.00 11.36 22.27
CA GLU A 415 17.67 11.30 21.67
C GLU A 415 16.75 10.31 22.40
N THR A 416 17.23 9.07 22.61
CA THR A 416 16.46 8.02 23.29
C THR A 416 16.09 8.44 24.71
N ARG A 417 17.05 8.98 25.46
CA ARG A 417 16.83 9.48 26.82
C ARG A 417 15.81 10.60 26.88
N ILE A 418 15.87 11.59 25.97
CA ILE A 418 14.90 12.70 25.96
C ILE A 418 13.50 12.17 25.61
N MET A 419 13.38 11.29 24.62
CA MET A 419 12.09 10.66 24.28
C MET A 419 11.53 9.82 25.45
N LEU A 420 12.38 9.11 26.19
CA LEU A 420 12.01 8.41 27.43
C LEU A 420 11.57 9.38 28.54
N GLN A 421 12.19 10.55 28.68
CA GLN A 421 11.78 11.57 29.65
C GLN A 421 10.38 12.12 29.32
N GLN A 422 10.07 12.33 28.04
CA GLN A 422 8.73 12.73 27.59
C GLN A 422 7.68 11.66 27.90
N LEU A 423 7.97 10.39 27.58
CA LEU A 423 7.10 9.27 27.96
C LEU A 423 6.93 9.15 29.48
N ALA A 424 8.01 9.29 30.26
CA ALA A 424 7.95 9.22 31.73
C ALA A 424 7.06 10.30 32.34
N LYS A 425 7.09 11.52 31.79
CA LYS A 425 6.23 12.64 32.20
C LYS A 425 4.76 12.40 31.83
N PHE A 426 4.50 11.98 30.59
CA PHE A 426 3.16 11.60 30.12
C PHE A 426 2.56 10.47 30.96
N HIS A 427 3.33 9.41 31.21
CA HIS A 427 2.94 8.27 32.02
C HIS A 427 2.68 8.63 33.48
N ALA A 428 3.52 9.46 34.10
CA ALA A 428 3.30 9.91 35.47
C ALA A 428 2.04 10.78 35.60
N ALA A 429 1.84 11.72 34.68
CA ALA A 429 0.69 12.62 34.70
C ALA A 429 -0.63 11.90 34.37
N THR A 430 -0.65 10.95 33.43
CA THR A 430 -1.85 10.17 33.09
C THR A 430 -2.23 9.17 34.19
N ALA A 431 -1.25 8.55 34.86
CA ALA A 431 -1.50 7.75 36.06
C ALA A 431 -2.12 8.59 37.19
N VAL A 432 -1.62 9.82 37.41
CA VAL A 432 -2.20 10.75 38.39
C VAL A 432 -3.62 11.15 37.99
N LEU A 433 -3.85 11.52 36.73
CA LEU A 433 -5.17 11.87 36.18
C LEU A 433 -6.21 10.77 36.45
N HIS A 434 -5.88 9.51 36.17
CA HIS A 434 -6.78 8.39 36.46
C HIS A 434 -7.09 8.20 37.97
N THR A 435 -6.22 8.66 38.88
CA THR A 435 -6.51 8.70 40.34
C THR A 435 -7.28 9.94 40.81
N LEU A 436 -7.58 10.87 39.90
CA LEU A 436 -8.43 12.04 40.13
C LEU A 436 -9.80 11.85 39.44
N ASP A 437 -9.80 11.26 38.24
CA ASP A 437 -10.97 10.88 37.46
C ASP A 437 -10.74 9.49 36.82
N PRO A 438 -11.33 8.41 37.38
CA PRO A 438 -11.19 7.07 36.81
C PRO A 438 -11.76 6.94 35.38
N GLU A 439 -12.79 7.72 35.03
CA GLU A 439 -13.45 7.68 33.72
C GLU A 439 -12.62 8.33 32.60
N SER A 440 -11.59 9.11 32.94
CA SER A 440 -10.70 9.79 31.99
C SER A 440 -10.01 8.85 30.98
N MET A 441 -9.94 7.55 31.28
CA MET A 441 -9.26 6.53 30.47
C MET A 441 -10.21 5.56 29.77
N LYS A 442 -11.53 5.72 29.93
CA LYS A 442 -12.53 4.75 29.43
C LYS A 442 -12.44 4.48 27.92
N ASP A 443 -12.16 5.53 27.15
CA ASP A 443 -12.06 5.49 25.68
C ASP A 443 -10.75 4.78 25.22
N HIS A 444 -9.86 4.40 26.16
CA HIS A 444 -8.56 3.78 25.95
C HIS A 444 -8.42 2.39 26.61
N HIS A 445 -9.49 1.80 27.14
CA HIS A 445 -9.46 0.41 27.64
C HIS A 445 -9.51 -0.65 26.52
N PHE A 446 -9.82 -0.24 25.28
CA PHE A 446 -9.86 -1.12 24.12
C PHE A 446 -8.43 -1.46 23.63
N PRO A 447 -8.01 -2.73 23.62
CA PRO A 447 -6.65 -3.10 23.22
C PRO A 447 -6.44 -2.91 21.72
N ASN A 448 -5.19 -2.65 21.32
CA ASN A 448 -4.81 -2.54 19.90
C ASN A 448 -4.73 -3.92 19.22
N ILE A 449 -4.62 -4.98 20.04
CA ILE A 449 -4.64 -6.38 19.64
C ILE A 449 -5.54 -7.09 20.65
N GLY A 450 -6.78 -7.37 20.25
CA GLY A 450 -7.83 -8.07 20.98
C GLY A 450 -8.70 -8.85 19.99
N PRO A 451 -9.55 -9.80 20.42
CA PRO A 451 -10.15 -10.80 19.56
C PRO A 451 -10.88 -10.25 18.32
N ASP A 452 -11.51 -9.09 18.45
CA ASP A 452 -12.27 -8.44 17.37
C ASP A 452 -11.37 -7.59 16.44
N GLN A 453 -10.19 -7.15 16.92
CA GLN A 453 -9.22 -6.30 16.21
C GLN A 453 -8.32 -7.10 15.26
N THR A 454 -8.93 -7.86 14.34
CA THR A 454 -8.25 -8.92 13.57
C THR A 454 -7.36 -8.46 12.42
N TYR A 455 -7.60 -7.28 11.84
CA TYR A 455 -7.04 -6.84 10.56
C TYR A 455 -5.50 -6.83 10.53
N PHE A 456 -4.83 -6.45 11.63
CA PHE A 456 -3.37 -6.40 11.70
C PHE A 456 -2.69 -7.71 12.12
N TYR A 457 -3.43 -8.81 12.38
CA TYR A 457 -2.79 -10.11 12.69
C TYR A 457 -1.85 -10.61 11.59
N PRO A 458 -2.17 -10.48 10.28
CA PRO A 458 -1.26 -10.85 9.20
C PRO A 458 0.06 -10.09 9.23
N LEU A 459 0.05 -8.77 9.52
CA LEU A 459 1.27 -7.97 9.65
C LEU A 459 2.24 -8.57 10.67
N PHE A 460 1.78 -8.83 11.90
CA PHE A 460 2.61 -9.36 12.98
C PHE A 460 3.07 -10.80 12.73
N THR A 461 2.16 -11.66 12.24
CA THR A 461 2.46 -13.08 11.98
C THR A 461 3.37 -13.26 10.76
N ASN A 462 3.13 -12.55 9.67
CA ASN A 462 3.98 -12.59 8.47
C ASN A 462 5.37 -12.01 8.76
N ALA A 463 5.47 -10.91 9.53
CA ALA A 463 6.77 -10.40 9.97
C ALA A 463 7.56 -11.42 10.80
N MET A 464 6.91 -12.12 11.73
CA MET A 464 7.58 -13.19 12.49
C MET A 464 8.01 -14.37 11.60
N LYS A 465 7.18 -14.78 10.63
CA LYS A 465 7.53 -15.80 9.61
C LYS A 465 8.71 -15.37 8.75
N SER A 466 8.70 -14.16 8.18
CA SER A 466 9.79 -13.65 7.34
C SER A 466 11.09 -13.45 8.12
N CYS A 467 11.02 -13.05 9.40
CA CYS A 467 12.19 -13.04 10.29
C CYS A 467 12.77 -14.46 10.46
N ALA A 468 11.93 -15.45 10.76
CA ALA A 468 12.36 -16.85 10.91
C ALA A 468 12.96 -17.43 9.61
N GLN A 469 12.38 -17.12 8.45
CA GLN A 469 12.85 -17.53 7.13
C GLN A 469 14.22 -16.94 6.73
N GLN A 470 14.66 -15.85 7.35
CA GLN A 470 15.97 -15.26 7.11
C GLN A 470 16.97 -15.65 8.22
N ALA A 471 16.53 -15.71 9.47
CA ALA A 471 17.32 -16.21 10.60
C ALA A 471 17.78 -17.68 10.43
N SER A 472 17.08 -18.49 9.62
CA SER A 472 17.52 -19.84 9.24
C SER A 472 18.69 -19.88 8.24
N LYS A 473 19.06 -18.72 7.67
CA LYS A 473 20.17 -18.52 6.71
C LYS A 473 21.32 -17.71 7.31
N TRP A 474 21.07 -16.96 8.39
CA TRP A 474 22.09 -16.16 9.08
C TRP A 474 22.94 -17.05 9.99
N PRO A 475 24.28 -17.07 9.85
CA PRO A 475 25.14 -17.95 10.63
C PRO A 475 24.94 -17.80 12.15
N GLY A 476 24.64 -18.90 12.83
CA GLY A 476 24.45 -18.95 14.29
C GLY A 476 23.05 -18.53 14.78
N CYS A 477 22.15 -18.11 13.88
CA CYS A 477 20.76 -17.72 14.20
C CYS A 477 19.73 -18.82 13.91
N GLU A 478 20.15 -19.96 13.38
CA GLU A 478 19.28 -21.08 12.97
C GLU A 478 18.49 -21.62 14.17
N LYS A 479 19.15 -21.63 15.35
CA LYS A 479 18.56 -21.93 16.67
C LYS A 479 17.42 -21.00 17.09
N PHE A 480 17.30 -19.81 16.50
CA PHE A 480 16.25 -18.83 16.80
C PHE A 480 15.10 -18.92 15.80
N ALA A 481 15.39 -19.10 14.50
CA ALA A 481 14.38 -19.37 13.48
C ALA A 481 13.46 -20.53 13.90
N ASP A 482 14.08 -21.60 14.39
CA ASP A 482 13.40 -22.80 14.87
C ASP A 482 12.50 -22.55 16.10
N LYS A 483 12.70 -21.44 16.83
CA LYS A 483 11.86 -20.99 17.95
C LYS A 483 10.75 -20.05 17.49
N LEU A 484 11.08 -19.10 16.60
CA LEU A 484 10.11 -18.17 15.99
C LEU A 484 9.00 -18.91 15.25
N PHE A 485 9.34 -19.89 14.40
CA PHE A 485 8.34 -20.71 13.67
C PHE A 485 7.40 -21.50 14.60
N LYS A 486 7.85 -21.84 15.81
CA LYS A 486 7.01 -22.54 16.80
C LYS A 486 6.15 -21.58 17.63
N LEU A 487 6.61 -20.34 17.80
CA LEU A 487 5.98 -19.30 18.61
C LEU A 487 4.91 -18.51 17.83
N GLU A 488 5.10 -18.31 16.53
CA GLU A 488 4.21 -17.53 15.66
C GLU A 488 2.73 -17.97 15.71
N PRO A 489 2.37 -19.26 15.67
CA PRO A 489 0.97 -19.70 15.79
C PRO A 489 0.28 -19.34 17.12
N TYR A 490 1.04 -18.88 18.12
CA TYR A 490 0.54 -18.41 19.42
C TYR A 490 0.77 -16.91 19.66
N LEU A 491 1.33 -16.18 18.68
CA LEU A 491 1.73 -14.78 18.82
C LEU A 491 0.56 -13.88 19.20
N ILE A 492 -0.53 -13.99 18.45
CA ILE A 492 -1.74 -13.16 18.61
C ILE A 492 -2.49 -13.50 19.91
N GLU A 493 -2.69 -14.80 20.18
CA GLU A 493 -3.30 -15.30 21.44
C GLU A 493 -2.58 -14.74 22.67
N LYS A 494 -1.24 -14.63 22.61
CA LYS A 494 -0.42 -14.09 23.70
C LYS A 494 -0.33 -12.57 23.71
N ALA A 495 -0.54 -11.89 22.57
CA ALA A 495 -0.66 -10.44 22.55
C ALA A 495 -1.90 -9.99 23.35
N PHE A 496 -3.06 -10.65 23.17
CA PHE A 496 -4.25 -10.42 23.99
C PHE A 496 -3.95 -10.55 25.49
N ASP A 497 -3.23 -11.62 25.83
CA ASP A 497 -2.83 -12.01 27.19
C ASP A 497 -1.92 -10.97 27.87
N ILE A 498 -1.19 -10.18 27.06
CA ILE A 498 -0.30 -9.09 27.51
C ILE A 498 -1.04 -7.74 27.58
N TYR A 499 -2.04 -7.54 26.70
CA TYR A 499 -3.01 -6.44 26.71
C TYR A 499 -4.21 -6.68 27.65
N THR A 500 -4.12 -7.66 28.56
CA THR A 500 -5.12 -7.87 29.60
C THR A 500 -4.88 -6.87 30.75
N TRP A 501 -5.81 -5.93 30.91
CA TRP A 501 -5.77 -4.92 31.98
C TRP A 501 -5.95 -5.57 33.37
N ASN A 502 -5.24 -5.01 34.36
CA ASN A 502 -5.38 -5.37 35.77
C ASN A 502 -5.34 -4.09 36.60
N GLU A 503 -6.47 -3.74 37.22
CA GLU A 503 -6.62 -2.53 38.03
C GLU A 503 -5.53 -2.37 39.10
N ASN A 504 -5.01 -3.48 39.66
CA ASN A 504 -4.05 -3.49 40.76
C ASN A 504 -2.62 -3.10 40.35
N ASP A 505 -2.26 -3.31 39.07
CA ASP A 505 -0.92 -2.98 38.56
C ASP A 505 -0.74 -1.45 38.40
N PHE A 506 0.51 -1.02 38.18
CA PHE A 506 0.80 0.38 37.85
C PHE A 506 0.46 0.65 36.38
N ASN A 507 -0.73 1.18 36.13
CA ASN A 507 -1.24 1.52 34.82
C ASN A 507 -1.09 3.01 34.48
N VAL A 508 -0.85 3.29 33.21
CA VAL A 508 -0.62 4.59 32.59
C VAL A 508 -1.38 4.63 31.26
N LEU A 509 -1.66 5.81 30.69
CA LEU A 509 -2.02 5.85 29.27
C LEU A 509 -0.73 5.76 28.45
N THR A 510 -0.57 4.67 27.70
CA THR A 510 0.54 4.51 26.77
C THR A 510 0.27 5.27 25.47
N HIS A 511 1.31 5.74 24.81
CA HIS A 511 1.26 6.30 23.46
C HIS A 511 0.93 5.22 22.40
N GLY A 512 1.35 3.97 22.61
CA GLY A 512 1.02 2.81 21.79
C GLY A 512 1.81 2.68 20.47
N ASP A 513 2.24 3.80 19.89
CA ASP A 513 3.12 3.88 18.71
C ASP A 513 4.34 4.80 18.98
N ALA A 514 5.06 4.53 20.07
CA ALA A 514 6.20 5.32 20.54
C ALA A 514 7.50 5.04 19.74
N TRP A 515 7.50 5.25 18.42
CA TRP A 515 8.69 5.13 17.56
C TRP A 515 9.22 6.47 17.03
N LEU A 516 10.47 6.46 16.56
CA LEU A 516 11.18 7.66 16.13
C LEU A 516 10.47 8.48 15.04
N SER A 517 9.62 7.86 14.22
CA SER A 517 8.89 8.56 13.14
C SER A 517 7.82 9.51 13.69
N ASN A 518 7.30 9.18 14.90
CA ASN A 518 6.31 9.95 15.64
C ASN A 518 6.98 10.92 16.65
N ALA A 519 8.29 11.13 16.53
CA ALA A 519 9.03 12.08 17.37
C ALA A 519 9.75 13.11 16.50
N LEU A 520 9.61 14.39 16.85
CA LEU A 520 10.44 15.46 16.29
C LEU A 520 11.40 15.96 17.36
N PHE A 521 12.69 16.00 17.02
CA PHE A 521 13.76 16.41 17.91
C PHE A 521 14.22 17.82 17.57
N LYS A 522 14.68 18.54 18.58
CA LYS A 522 15.36 19.82 18.43
C LYS A 522 16.80 19.65 18.86
N TYR A 523 17.71 20.13 18.03
CA TYR A 523 19.15 20.01 18.26
C TYR A 523 19.76 21.36 18.63
N ASP A 524 20.80 21.33 19.45
CA ASP A 524 21.62 22.51 19.67
C ASP A 524 22.35 22.92 18.37
N LYS A 525 22.51 24.23 18.17
CA LYS A 525 23.09 24.76 16.94
C LYS A 525 24.58 24.49 16.81
N ASP A 526 25.30 24.39 17.93
CA ASP A 526 26.76 24.33 17.96
C ASP A 526 27.24 22.90 18.25
N THR A 527 26.64 22.18 19.22
CA THR A 527 27.03 20.79 19.55
C THR A 527 26.39 19.73 18.65
N LYS A 528 25.26 20.04 18.01
CA LYS A 528 24.38 19.09 17.28
C LYS A 528 23.78 17.98 18.14
N GLU A 529 23.83 18.08 19.47
CA GLU A 529 23.14 17.15 20.36
C GLU A 529 21.65 17.49 20.45
N ALA A 530 20.79 16.48 20.62
CA ALA A 530 19.38 16.70 20.91
C ALA A 530 19.20 17.38 22.27
N ILE A 531 18.32 18.39 22.32
CA ILE A 531 18.01 19.19 23.51
C ILE A 531 16.51 19.19 23.88
N ASP A 532 15.63 18.84 22.95
CA ASP A 532 14.17 18.76 23.17
C ASP A 532 13.53 17.72 22.22
N CYS A 533 12.33 17.24 22.53
CA CYS A 533 11.59 16.25 21.75
C CYS A 533 10.07 16.43 21.91
N ILE A 534 9.32 16.49 20.82
CA ILE A 534 7.85 16.47 20.84
C ILE A 534 7.34 15.14 20.26
N LEU A 535 6.39 14.52 20.96
CA LEU A 535 5.72 13.29 20.56
C LEU A 535 4.47 13.62 19.72
N MET A 536 4.16 12.82 18.71
CA MET A 536 3.06 13.03 17.76
C MET A 536 2.23 11.75 17.59
N ASP A 537 1.02 11.87 17.05
CA ASP A 537 0.15 10.73 16.68
C ASP A 537 -0.21 9.79 17.85
N PHE A 538 -1.01 10.30 18.80
CA PHE A 538 -1.49 9.57 19.98
C PHE A 538 -2.69 8.64 19.67
N SER A 539 -2.75 8.10 18.47
CA SER A 539 -3.99 7.54 17.90
C SER A 539 -4.28 6.08 18.28
N VAL A 540 -3.26 5.34 18.72
CA VAL A 540 -3.37 3.95 19.21
C VAL A 540 -3.06 3.85 20.72
N GLY A 541 -3.42 4.87 21.49
CA GLY A 541 -3.25 4.88 22.94
C GLY A 541 -4.05 3.77 23.65
N TYR A 542 -3.51 3.25 24.74
CA TYR A 542 -4.10 2.19 25.56
C TYR A 542 -3.80 2.41 27.05
N PHE A 543 -4.77 2.19 27.93
CA PHE A 543 -4.56 2.33 29.38
C PHE A 543 -4.08 1.02 30.02
N GLY A 544 -2.79 0.95 30.34
CA GLY A 544 -2.15 -0.28 30.79
C GLY A 544 -0.70 -0.11 31.25
N SER A 545 0.10 -1.17 31.15
CA SER A 545 1.48 -1.16 31.64
C SER A 545 2.41 -0.28 30.79
N PRO A 546 3.22 0.61 31.40
CA PRO A 546 4.23 1.42 30.68
C PRO A 546 5.28 0.57 29.95
N GLY A 547 5.37 -0.73 30.27
CA GLY A 547 6.25 -1.65 29.56
C GLY A 547 5.96 -1.76 28.05
N ILE A 548 4.76 -1.43 27.58
CA ILE A 548 4.37 -1.48 26.16
C ILE A 548 5.21 -0.49 25.34
N ASP A 549 5.15 0.81 25.65
CA ASP A 549 5.93 1.83 24.94
C ASP A 549 7.44 1.62 25.12
N LEU A 550 7.88 1.15 26.30
CA LEU A 550 9.29 0.86 26.54
C LEU A 550 9.83 -0.24 25.62
N VAL A 551 9.08 -1.33 25.40
CA VAL A 551 9.52 -2.37 24.44
C VAL A 551 9.37 -1.92 22.99
N TYR A 552 8.40 -1.06 22.68
CA TYR A 552 8.21 -0.45 21.35
C TYR A 552 9.41 0.43 20.97
N LEU A 553 9.73 1.42 21.80
CA LEU A 553 10.81 2.38 21.63
C LEU A 553 12.19 1.70 21.64
N LEU A 554 12.51 0.97 22.72
CA LEU A 554 13.87 0.47 22.96
C LEU A 554 14.27 -0.69 22.04
N PHE A 555 13.32 -1.47 21.51
CA PHE A 555 13.65 -2.52 20.53
C PHE A 555 13.44 -2.08 19.09
N GLY A 556 12.42 -1.26 18.78
CA GLY A 556 12.13 -0.81 17.41
C GLY A 556 13.04 0.31 16.89
N SER A 557 13.30 1.34 17.70
CA SER A 557 13.77 2.65 17.18
C SER A 557 15.23 3.00 17.43
N THR A 558 15.86 2.45 18.47
CA THR A 558 17.23 2.84 18.87
C THR A 558 18.32 2.21 17.98
N SER A 559 19.52 2.78 18.01
CA SER A 559 20.73 2.24 17.36
C SER A 559 21.09 0.82 17.86
N CYS A 560 22.04 0.13 17.21
CA CYS A 560 22.51 -1.18 17.68
C CYS A 560 23.18 -1.06 19.06
N ASP A 561 24.21 -0.22 19.13
CA ASP A 561 25.20 -0.17 20.23
C ASP A 561 24.57 0.12 21.60
N LEU A 562 23.51 0.95 21.63
CA LEU A 562 22.74 1.26 22.84
C LEU A 562 22.16 0.02 23.51
N LYS A 563 21.65 -0.92 22.69
CA LYS A 563 20.97 -2.13 23.16
C LYS A 563 21.93 -3.13 23.79
N GLU A 564 23.24 -2.97 23.57
CA GLU A 564 24.29 -3.78 24.17
C GLU A 564 24.84 -3.18 25.47
N ARG A 565 25.01 -1.86 25.52
CA ARG A 565 25.81 -1.18 26.56
C ARG A 565 25.00 -0.39 27.59
N GLU A 566 23.89 0.20 27.16
CA GLU A 566 23.23 1.31 27.87
C GLU A 566 21.74 1.05 28.11
N PHE A 567 21.21 -0.10 27.68
CA PHE A 567 19.80 -0.48 27.83
C PHE A 567 19.27 -0.37 29.27
N ASP A 568 19.95 -1.00 30.24
CA ASP A 568 19.50 -0.97 31.64
C ASP A 568 19.65 0.43 32.28
N LEU A 569 20.58 1.26 31.78
CA LEU A 569 20.75 2.66 32.18
C LEU A 569 19.59 3.54 31.65
N LEU A 570 19.20 3.37 30.39
CA LEU A 570 18.05 4.07 29.80
C LEU A 570 16.73 3.72 30.51
N VAL A 571 16.54 2.44 30.88
CA VAL A 571 15.39 2.00 31.69
C VAL A 571 15.44 2.61 33.10
N GLN A 572 16.64 2.76 33.69
CA GLN A 572 16.84 3.44 34.96
C GLN A 572 16.55 4.95 34.87
N GLU A 573 17.00 5.66 33.82
CA GLU A 573 16.73 7.08 33.62
C GLU A 573 15.22 7.35 33.45
N TYR A 574 14.53 6.54 32.64
CA TYR A 574 13.07 6.56 32.53
C TYR A 574 12.40 6.37 33.91
N HIS A 575 12.84 5.37 34.68
CA HIS A 575 12.27 5.07 36.00
C HIS A 575 12.49 6.23 36.98
N LEU A 576 13.69 6.81 37.00
CA LEU A 576 14.01 7.95 37.85
C LEU A 576 13.13 9.16 37.54
N GLU A 577 12.88 9.46 36.26
CA GLU A 577 12.01 10.60 35.89
C GLU A 577 10.53 10.30 36.16
N LEU A 578 10.04 9.08 35.89
CA LEU A 578 8.70 8.64 36.23
C LEU A 578 8.42 8.83 37.74
N ILE A 579 9.34 8.36 38.58
CA ILE A 579 9.24 8.46 40.04
C ILE A 579 9.44 9.90 40.55
N SER A 580 10.29 10.69 39.89
CA SER A 580 10.47 12.13 40.12
C SER A 580 9.15 12.88 39.92
N VAL A 581 8.44 12.64 38.82
CA VAL A 581 7.17 13.31 38.50
C VAL A 581 6.02 12.80 39.38
N LEU A 582 5.85 11.47 39.56
CA LEU A 582 4.81 10.89 40.42
C LEU A 582 4.87 11.41 41.88
N LYS A 583 6.09 11.60 42.41
CA LYS A 583 6.29 12.19 43.76
C LYS A 583 5.88 13.66 43.83
N LYS A 584 6.28 14.47 42.83
CA LYS A 584 5.94 15.90 42.75
C LYS A 584 4.42 16.09 42.59
N LEU A 585 3.74 15.22 41.84
CA LEU A 585 2.29 15.21 41.63
C LEU A 585 1.49 14.53 42.77
N HIS A 586 2.15 14.09 43.85
CA HIS A 586 1.52 13.44 45.00
C HIS A 586 0.65 12.21 44.63
N TYR A 587 1.16 11.35 43.75
CA TYR A 587 0.47 10.11 43.35
C TYR A 587 0.11 9.23 44.55
N LYS A 588 -1.15 8.82 44.62
CA LYS A 588 -1.76 8.20 45.83
C LYS A 588 -1.60 6.68 45.92
N ARG A 589 -1.27 6.00 44.82
CA ARG A 589 -1.11 4.54 44.77
C ARG A 589 0.37 4.15 44.86
N THR A 590 0.63 2.85 45.01
CA THR A 590 2.00 2.29 45.02
C THR A 590 2.75 2.67 43.74
N MET A 591 3.89 3.35 43.91
CA MET A 591 4.82 3.62 42.82
C MET A 591 5.63 2.35 42.48
N PRO A 592 5.89 2.03 41.20
CA PRO A 592 6.66 0.85 40.82
C PRO A 592 8.13 1.00 41.21
N SER A 593 8.80 -0.07 41.64
CA SER A 593 10.26 -0.08 41.72
C SER A 593 10.89 -0.33 40.35
N LEU A 594 12.18 -0.04 40.20
CA LEU A 594 12.93 -0.35 38.98
C LEU A 594 12.88 -1.85 38.66
N ARG A 595 12.87 -2.70 39.70
CA ARG A 595 12.72 -4.15 39.56
C ARG A 595 11.36 -4.53 38.99
N ASP A 596 10.28 -3.88 39.43
CA ASP A 596 8.93 -4.13 38.92
C ASP A 596 8.82 -3.70 37.46
N LEU A 597 9.44 -2.58 37.08
CA LEU A 597 9.52 -2.13 35.68
C LEU A 597 10.27 -3.13 34.79
N HIS A 598 11.43 -3.64 35.22
CA HIS A 598 12.13 -4.70 34.47
C HIS A 598 11.30 -6.00 34.39
N ILE A 599 10.57 -6.37 35.45
CA ILE A 599 9.64 -7.51 35.43
C ILE A 599 8.50 -7.29 34.42
N GLU A 600 7.92 -6.09 34.37
CA GLU A 600 6.90 -5.72 33.38
C GLU A 600 7.44 -5.79 31.95
N MET A 601 8.61 -5.20 31.68
CA MET A 601 9.25 -5.29 30.36
C MET A 601 9.56 -6.73 29.95
N LEU A 602 9.87 -7.62 30.90
CA LEU A 602 10.07 -9.05 30.62
C LEU A 602 8.75 -9.78 30.35
N LYS A 603 7.67 -9.50 31.11
CA LYS A 603 6.30 -10.01 30.81
C LYS A 603 5.86 -9.56 29.41
N LYS A 604 6.09 -8.27 29.08
CA LYS A 604 5.77 -7.65 27.78
C LYS A 604 6.79 -8.00 26.68
N GLY A 605 7.82 -8.78 26.98
CA GLY A 605 8.96 -9.04 26.08
C GLY A 605 8.58 -9.67 24.73
N LEU A 606 7.48 -10.42 24.66
CA LEU A 606 6.96 -10.97 23.39
C LEU A 606 6.51 -9.87 22.42
N LEU A 607 5.90 -8.79 22.94
CA LEU A 607 5.58 -7.61 22.12
C LEU A 607 6.87 -6.96 21.60
N GLY A 608 7.96 -6.98 22.37
CA GLY A 608 9.30 -6.58 21.89
C GLY A 608 9.76 -7.38 20.67
N VAL A 609 9.58 -8.70 20.66
CA VAL A 609 9.85 -9.55 19.48
C VAL A 609 8.96 -9.12 18.33
N MET A 610 7.65 -8.99 18.57
CA MET A 610 6.66 -8.62 17.56
C MET A 610 7.00 -7.29 16.89
N TYR A 611 7.14 -6.20 17.65
CA TYR A 611 7.46 -4.86 17.15
C TYR A 611 8.82 -4.82 16.44
N SER A 612 9.86 -5.45 17.00
CA SER A 612 11.18 -5.48 16.33
C SER A 612 11.17 -6.23 15.00
N THR A 613 10.33 -7.25 14.83
CA THR A 613 10.25 -7.97 13.54
C THR A 613 9.71 -7.14 12.39
N PHE A 614 8.80 -6.17 12.60
CA PHE A 614 8.24 -5.34 11.51
C PHE A 614 8.71 -3.86 11.50
N LEU A 615 8.98 -3.23 12.65
CA LEU A 615 9.44 -1.84 12.68
C LEU A 615 10.85 -1.68 12.11
N ILE A 616 11.77 -2.59 12.42
CA ILE A 616 13.16 -2.51 11.98
C ILE A 616 13.31 -2.60 10.44
N PRO A 617 12.62 -3.50 9.69
CA PRO A 617 12.72 -3.51 8.23
C PRO A 617 12.06 -2.27 7.60
N ILE A 618 10.90 -1.79 8.10
CA ILE A 618 10.28 -0.54 7.64
C ILE A 618 11.26 0.63 7.82
N ARG A 619 11.86 0.75 9.01
CA ARG A 619 12.83 1.79 9.36
C ARG A 619 14.09 1.75 8.46
N LEU A 620 14.42 0.58 7.89
CA LEU A 620 15.56 0.37 6.99
C LEU A 620 15.19 0.42 5.48
N LEU A 621 13.93 0.70 5.13
CA LEU A 621 13.53 0.94 3.73
C LEU A 621 14.38 2.05 3.11
N GLU A 622 14.90 1.78 1.91
CA GLU A 622 15.69 2.77 1.18
C GLU A 622 14.79 3.75 0.42
N ASP A 623 13.86 3.19 -0.36
CA ASP A 623 12.79 3.89 -1.05
C ASP A 623 11.48 3.74 -0.25
N VAL A 624 10.86 4.87 0.10
CA VAL A 624 9.54 4.91 0.76
C VAL A 624 8.41 5.03 -0.25
N ALA A 625 8.63 5.52 -1.47
CA ALA A 625 7.56 5.81 -2.42
C ALA A 625 6.81 4.54 -2.88
N ASN A 626 7.43 3.37 -2.73
CA ASN A 626 6.88 2.04 -3.02
C ASN A 626 6.56 1.23 -1.74
N ALA A 627 6.52 1.86 -0.57
CA ALA A 627 6.31 1.22 0.73
C ALA A 627 4.83 1.19 1.14
N ASP A 628 3.99 0.55 0.33
CA ASP A 628 2.59 0.31 0.68
C ASP A 628 2.49 -0.63 1.90
N LEU A 629 1.57 -0.32 2.82
CA LEU A 629 1.27 -1.12 4.01
C LEU A 629 0.53 -2.43 3.63
N THR A 630 -0.19 -2.46 2.49
CA THR A 630 -0.68 -3.73 1.95
C THR A 630 0.49 -4.70 1.74
N ASN A 631 1.66 -4.21 1.25
CA ASN A 631 2.92 -4.94 1.07
C ASN A 631 3.57 -5.45 2.38
N LEU A 632 2.87 -5.38 3.50
CA LEU A 632 3.22 -6.11 4.72
C LEU A 632 2.10 -7.06 5.18
N LEU A 633 0.84 -6.76 4.86
CA LEU A 633 -0.38 -7.44 5.32
C LEU A 633 -0.78 -8.71 4.55
N GLY A 634 -0.68 -8.76 3.21
CA GLY A 634 -1.27 -9.88 2.42
C GLY A 634 -0.62 -11.27 2.62
N MET A 635 -1.05 -12.30 1.87
CA MET A 635 -0.61 -13.71 2.09
C MET A 635 -0.04 -14.57 0.94
N THR A 636 -0.50 -14.47 -0.31
CA THR A 636 -0.05 -15.31 -1.46
C THR A 636 1.48 -15.36 -1.76
N GLU A 637 2.10 -14.48 -2.58
CA GLU A 637 3.58 -14.50 -2.76
C GLU A 637 4.41 -13.19 -3.12
N GLU A 638 3.96 -12.06 -3.72
CA GLU A 638 4.85 -10.86 -3.92
C GLU A 638 5.13 -10.03 -2.67
N SER A 639 4.35 -10.17 -1.60
CA SER A 639 4.72 -9.67 -0.29
C SER A 639 5.66 -10.68 0.36
N ASN A 640 5.58 -11.96 0.02
CA ASN A 640 6.69 -12.87 0.31
C ASN A 640 7.96 -12.43 -0.45
N LYS A 641 7.86 -11.87 -1.67
CA LYS A 641 8.96 -11.22 -2.45
C LYS A 641 9.45 -9.89 -1.81
N PHE A 642 8.55 -8.98 -1.42
CA PHE A 642 8.86 -7.66 -0.83
C PHE A 642 9.29 -7.76 0.64
N ARG A 643 8.63 -8.58 1.46
CA ARG A 643 9.11 -8.97 2.79
C ARG A 643 10.41 -9.77 2.68
N GLN A 644 10.63 -10.61 1.67
CA GLN A 644 11.95 -11.24 1.45
C GLN A 644 13.02 -10.20 1.15
N MET A 645 12.76 -9.22 0.28
CA MET A 645 13.67 -8.08 0.02
C MET A 645 13.99 -7.33 1.32
N LEU A 646 12.97 -6.80 2.00
CA LEU A 646 13.06 -6.09 3.28
C LEU A 646 13.88 -6.85 4.33
N PHE A 647 13.51 -8.10 4.61
CA PHE A 647 14.10 -8.90 5.66
C PHE A 647 15.45 -9.54 5.23
N SER A 648 15.86 -9.38 3.97
CA SER A 648 17.22 -9.72 3.49
C SER A 648 18.23 -8.57 3.64
N ASN A 649 17.80 -7.39 4.06
CA ASN A 649 18.68 -6.24 4.27
C ASN A 649 19.80 -6.57 5.29
N PRO A 650 21.09 -6.38 4.97
CA PRO A 650 22.19 -6.71 5.89
C PRO A 650 22.11 -5.98 7.24
N GLY A 651 21.64 -4.74 7.26
CA GLY A 651 21.41 -3.99 8.50
C GLY A 651 20.24 -4.53 9.32
N TYR A 652 19.25 -5.18 8.71
CA TYR A 652 18.19 -5.90 9.44
C TYR A 652 18.73 -7.18 10.07
N GLN A 653 19.53 -7.96 9.32
CA GLN A 653 20.22 -9.14 9.83
C GLN A 653 21.08 -8.80 11.06
N GLU A 654 21.89 -7.75 11.00
CA GLU A 654 22.73 -7.29 12.12
C GLU A 654 21.89 -6.99 13.37
N ARG A 655 20.86 -6.13 13.24
CA ARG A 655 19.98 -5.73 14.37
C ARG A 655 19.27 -6.93 14.98
N MET A 656 18.74 -7.82 14.14
CA MET A 656 17.94 -8.97 14.61
C MET A 656 18.80 -10.12 15.14
N SER A 657 20.01 -10.33 14.64
CA SER A 657 20.90 -11.37 15.18
C SER A 657 21.21 -11.10 16.66
N TYR A 658 21.48 -9.84 17.03
CA TYR A 658 21.63 -9.44 18.43
C TYR A 658 20.32 -9.60 19.22
N LEU A 659 19.21 -9.07 18.70
CA LEU A 659 17.92 -9.08 19.41
C LEU A 659 17.40 -10.49 19.67
N LEU A 660 17.52 -11.42 18.71
CA LEU A 660 17.09 -12.81 18.88
C LEU A 660 17.90 -13.53 19.96
N ASP A 661 19.21 -13.26 20.07
CA ASP A 661 20.05 -13.79 21.15
C ASP A 661 19.70 -13.16 22.52
N TYR A 662 19.42 -11.86 22.55
CA TYR A 662 18.90 -11.19 23.75
C TYR A 662 17.56 -11.79 24.20
N TYR A 663 16.60 -11.97 23.29
CA TYR A 663 15.29 -12.54 23.59
C TYR A 663 15.39 -14.01 24.06
N ASP A 664 16.32 -14.79 23.52
CA ASP A 664 16.57 -16.16 23.98
C ASP A 664 17.23 -16.20 25.37
N ARG A 665 18.26 -15.36 25.61
CA ARG A 665 18.91 -15.22 26.94
C ARG A 665 17.95 -14.75 28.03
N LYS A 666 16.97 -13.91 27.69
CA LYS A 666 15.91 -13.47 28.61
C LYS A 666 14.72 -14.46 28.69
N GLY A 667 14.77 -15.59 27.98
CA GLY A 667 13.75 -16.64 28.02
C GLY A 667 12.44 -16.32 27.25
N ILE A 668 12.42 -15.25 26.47
CA ILE A 668 11.24 -14.82 25.71
C ILE A 668 10.95 -15.79 24.55
N LEU A 669 11.98 -16.37 23.94
CA LEU A 669 11.86 -17.42 22.89
C LEU A 669 11.77 -18.86 23.46
N SER A 670 11.48 -19.02 24.76
CA SER A 670 11.52 -20.32 25.44
C SER A 670 10.36 -21.26 25.08
N LYS A 671 10.60 -22.58 25.11
CA LYS A 671 9.57 -23.60 24.89
C LYS A 671 8.39 -23.51 25.89
N THR A 672 8.59 -22.89 27.04
CA THR A 672 7.54 -22.60 28.02
C THR A 672 6.45 -21.65 27.49
N GLN A 673 6.77 -20.81 26.49
CA GLN A 673 5.74 -20.04 25.78
C GLN A 673 4.83 -20.93 24.94
N LEU A 674 5.28 -22.07 24.43
CA LEU A 674 4.52 -22.94 23.51
C LEU A 674 3.34 -23.69 24.16
N LYS A 675 2.98 -23.32 25.39
CA LYS A 675 1.76 -23.78 26.05
C LYS A 675 0.64 -22.76 25.85
N LYS A 676 -0.55 -23.25 25.52
CA LYS A 676 -1.80 -22.57 25.86
C LYS A 676 -1.98 -22.61 27.40
N LYS A 677 -2.74 -21.66 27.94
CA LYS A 677 -3.19 -21.70 29.34
C LYS A 677 -4.24 -22.79 29.55
#